data_AF-A0A6A6W1S2-F1
#
_entry.id   AF-A0A6A6W1S2-F1
#
_cell.length_a   1.000
_cell.length_b   1.000
_cell.length_c   1.000
_cell.angle_alpha   90.00
_cell.angle_beta   90.00
_cell.angle_gamma   90.00
#
_symmetry.space_group_name_H-M   'P 1'
#
loop_
_entity.id
_entity.type
_entity.pdbx_description
1 polymer ?
#
loop_
_entity_poly.entity_id
_entity_poly.type
_entity_poly.pdbx_seq_one_letter_code
_entity_poly.pdbx_strand_id
1 'polypeptide(L)'
;MSPGDEENKFQKAIAAWRNIDLTTLVPTLDTAAYDLNANQRDTLTQRKDLAQKTKEFRKLDDAGKLAEIKGLLKSYQTFIDLISNQSKSISTAFFQVYTPLSEAPDPYPLLEASVESLVTSIDTVPRLEKENQELHKNVKALSTQLEETEVKLQEERTTRQALEETRDSEVKEIESTWSAVLGEKQDNCDAKVKSLEDKLESQDRLLKEIKASYEVSQRLDRGEEAENEGARSSATAAELEVVSSELERTNLRLADVEARNEQLRLELAQSASQSHRTRPEAVEDDPVYQRLQSENQILLRKLGTTRLEKESENRRIEGEIRTLEREITTLKKDRDSLKDKVQKWGDYENVKQELEVLKSIEFATGDDDEEADLDTTSDQSEQPNGSASTSKGDTLEQLLLTRNKKLTNELTVLRVSHQDLQNRLETLQEELSNTNMDLEKSRALTATLENDLEKVQQEATNAFDSSAMSVAGTYTSRYPGTAYGSRRGRASSPTSSIISGFDNSGPKSTLDAIRAGEPVGGGSGILPMITAQRDRFKKKNTELESELSKAHQSVSSLRSEVASLQKDNLNLYEKTRYVSTYNRGATSSSAYSNANPSAIQMTSNTSSGLTTDRYRSAYESSISPFAAFRGRESARAIKRMSLPERIVFRITRLVLATRASRNLFAFYCMALHILVFMMLYWMSTVEIEQRSSGLSSGTAAAMQAVADGALSGKEDLAGKEWHQESFQEGG
;
A
#
# COMPACT_ATOMS: atom_id res chain seq x y z
N MET A 1 14.24 -5.82 -11.25
CA MET A 1 14.26 -6.35 -12.62
C MET A 1 13.88 -5.22 -13.54
N SER A 2 14.65 -4.96 -14.59
CA SER A 2 14.29 -3.95 -15.59
C SER A 2 13.21 -4.53 -16.53
N PRO A 3 12.19 -3.76 -16.96
CA PRO A 3 11.14 -4.26 -17.85
C PRO A 3 11.68 -4.88 -19.16
N GLY A 4 12.88 -4.51 -19.61
CA GLY A 4 13.53 -5.12 -20.78
C GLY A 4 14.03 -6.56 -20.58
N ASP A 5 14.22 -7.04 -19.35
CA ASP A 5 14.60 -8.44 -19.09
C ASP A 5 13.41 -9.40 -19.19
N GLU A 6 12.20 -8.92 -18.90
CA GLU A 6 10.98 -9.72 -19.05
C GLU A 6 10.57 -9.82 -20.51
N GLU A 7 10.61 -8.70 -21.26
CA GLU A 7 10.36 -8.69 -22.71
C GLU A 7 11.26 -9.69 -23.46
N ASN A 8 12.53 -9.78 -23.09
CA ASN A 8 13.46 -10.76 -23.66
C ASN A 8 13.11 -12.22 -23.31
N LYS A 9 12.51 -12.48 -22.14
CA LYS A 9 12.07 -13.83 -21.76
C LYS A 9 10.80 -14.23 -22.52
N PHE A 10 9.85 -13.29 -22.68
CA PHE A 10 8.65 -13.50 -23.50
C PHE A 10 9.01 -13.80 -24.96
N GLN A 11 9.91 -13.02 -25.56
CA GLN A 11 10.34 -13.26 -26.93
C GLN A 11 11.08 -14.60 -27.10
N LYS A 12 11.94 -14.97 -26.15
CA LYS A 12 12.61 -16.28 -26.16
C LYS A 12 11.64 -17.44 -25.99
N ALA A 13 10.63 -17.29 -25.13
CA ALA A 13 9.60 -18.30 -24.96
C ALA A 13 8.75 -18.48 -26.21
N ILE A 14 8.32 -17.37 -26.83
CA ILE A 14 7.58 -17.41 -28.10
C ILE A 14 8.42 -18.07 -29.19
N ALA A 15 9.71 -17.79 -29.27
CA ALA A 15 10.61 -18.43 -30.22
C ALA A 15 10.73 -19.95 -29.98
N ALA A 16 10.81 -20.39 -28.73
CA ALA A 16 10.85 -21.81 -28.37
C ALA A 16 9.55 -22.54 -28.77
N TRP A 17 8.38 -21.97 -28.43
CA TRP A 17 7.08 -22.54 -28.80
C TRP A 17 6.81 -22.51 -30.31
N ARG A 18 7.37 -21.51 -31.01
CA ARG A 18 7.33 -21.46 -32.47
C ARG A 18 8.21 -22.53 -33.12
N ASN A 19 9.35 -22.85 -32.52
CA ASN A 19 10.24 -23.90 -33.01
C ASN A 19 9.71 -25.32 -32.75
N ILE A 20 8.94 -25.52 -31.67
CA ILE A 20 8.22 -26.79 -31.42
C ILE A 20 7.24 -27.08 -32.56
N ASP A 21 6.61 -26.03 -33.11
CA ASP A 21 5.63 -26.10 -34.19
C ASP A 21 4.66 -27.28 -34.05
N LEU A 22 3.73 -27.15 -33.09
CA LEU A 22 2.72 -28.16 -32.82
C LEU A 22 1.91 -28.56 -34.06
N THR A 23 1.80 -27.69 -35.07
CA THR A 23 1.05 -28.01 -36.28
C THR A 23 1.73 -29.06 -37.16
N THR A 24 3.06 -29.13 -37.14
CA THR A 24 3.83 -30.16 -37.87
C THR A 24 4.21 -31.33 -36.95
N LEU A 25 4.38 -31.09 -35.64
CA LEU A 25 4.68 -32.13 -34.66
C LEU A 25 3.54 -33.14 -34.46
N VAL A 26 2.28 -32.70 -34.45
CA VAL A 26 1.14 -33.61 -34.27
C VAL A 26 1.03 -34.66 -35.40
N PRO A 27 1.06 -34.28 -36.70
CA PRO A 27 1.04 -35.26 -37.79
C PRO A 27 2.24 -36.23 -37.80
N THR A 28 3.42 -35.76 -37.39
CA THR A 28 4.60 -36.63 -37.30
C THR A 28 4.48 -37.63 -36.15
N LEU A 29 3.91 -37.21 -35.02
CA LEU A 29 3.60 -38.09 -33.89
C LEU A 29 2.49 -39.10 -34.21
N ASP A 30 1.47 -38.69 -34.97
CA ASP A 30 0.42 -39.60 -35.46
C ASP A 30 1.00 -40.70 -36.34
N THR A 31 1.95 -40.35 -37.20
CA THR A 31 2.69 -41.32 -38.03
C THR A 31 3.51 -42.27 -37.15
N ALA A 32 4.24 -41.75 -36.16
CA ALA A 32 5.01 -42.58 -35.23
C ALA A 32 4.11 -43.49 -34.37
N ALA A 33 2.91 -43.04 -33.98
CA ALA A 33 1.93 -43.82 -33.24
C ALA A 33 1.34 -44.94 -34.11
N TYR A 34 1.07 -44.67 -35.39
CA TYR A 34 0.68 -45.68 -36.36
C TYR A 34 1.77 -46.75 -36.51
N ASP A 35 3.03 -46.33 -36.71
CA ASP A 35 4.17 -47.22 -36.85
C ASP A 35 4.41 -48.05 -35.58
N LEU A 36 4.22 -47.46 -34.40
CA LEU A 36 4.29 -48.18 -33.13
C LEU A 36 3.27 -49.32 -33.07
N ASN A 37 2.02 -49.05 -33.45
CA ASN A 37 0.96 -50.04 -33.45
C ASN A 37 1.20 -51.13 -34.50
N ALA A 38 1.67 -50.76 -35.70
CA ALA A 38 2.08 -51.70 -36.74
C ALA A 38 3.21 -52.62 -36.24
N ASN A 39 4.27 -52.06 -35.66
CA ASN A 39 5.39 -52.82 -35.11
C ASN A 39 4.97 -53.74 -33.94
N GLN A 40 3.99 -53.33 -33.12
CA GLN A 40 3.42 -54.18 -32.07
C GLN A 40 2.68 -55.39 -32.66
N ARG A 41 1.92 -55.20 -33.75
CA ARG A 41 1.24 -56.29 -34.46
C ARG A 41 2.25 -57.24 -35.09
N ASP A 42 3.30 -56.71 -35.71
CA ASP A 42 4.36 -57.51 -36.35
C ASP A 42 5.19 -58.30 -35.35
N THR A 43 5.45 -57.74 -34.17
CA THR A 43 6.11 -58.46 -33.07
C THR A 43 5.25 -59.63 -32.59
N LEU A 44 3.92 -59.45 -32.49
CA LEU A 44 3.00 -60.51 -32.08
C LEU A 44 2.91 -61.63 -33.12
N THR A 45 2.85 -61.30 -34.41
CA THR A 45 2.80 -62.30 -35.49
C THR A 45 4.11 -63.08 -35.58
N GLN A 46 5.26 -62.39 -35.63
CA GLN A 46 6.56 -63.06 -35.69
C GLN A 46 6.86 -63.89 -34.45
N ARG A 47 6.43 -63.46 -33.26
CA ARG A 47 6.54 -64.26 -32.03
C ARG A 47 5.74 -65.57 -32.13
N LYS A 48 4.54 -65.53 -32.72
CA LYS A 48 3.71 -66.73 -32.93
C LYS A 48 4.36 -67.67 -33.96
N ASP A 49 4.84 -67.14 -35.08
CA ASP A 49 5.52 -67.92 -36.11
C ASP A 49 6.78 -68.59 -35.58
N LEU A 50 7.52 -67.88 -34.72
CA LEU A 50 8.76 -68.37 -34.13
C LEU A 50 8.48 -69.45 -33.06
N ALA A 51 7.42 -69.29 -32.27
CA ALA A 51 6.95 -70.34 -31.37
C ALA A 51 6.51 -71.60 -32.12
N GLN A 52 5.85 -71.43 -33.27
CA GLN A 52 5.45 -72.54 -34.14
C GLN A 52 6.67 -73.24 -34.74
N LYS A 53 7.62 -72.51 -35.32
CA LYS A 53 8.89 -73.07 -35.84
C LYS A 53 9.68 -73.80 -34.76
N THR A 54 9.69 -73.29 -33.53
CA THR A 54 10.34 -73.96 -32.39
C THR A 54 9.63 -75.27 -32.02
N LYS A 55 8.30 -75.30 -32.10
CA LYS A 55 7.49 -76.51 -31.86
C LYS A 55 7.68 -77.55 -32.96
N GLU A 56 7.77 -77.13 -34.21
CA GLU A 56 8.04 -77.98 -35.38
C GLU A 56 9.45 -78.56 -35.33
N PHE A 57 10.45 -77.73 -35.02
CA PHE A 57 11.84 -78.17 -34.81
C PHE A 57 11.97 -79.26 -33.74
N ARG A 58 11.20 -79.16 -32.64
CA ARG A 58 11.19 -80.16 -31.57
C ARG A 58 10.66 -81.53 -32.01
N LYS A 59 9.82 -81.58 -33.05
CA LYS A 59 9.21 -82.81 -33.58
C LYS A 59 10.09 -83.54 -34.61
N LEU A 60 11.16 -82.90 -35.11
CA LEU A 60 12.08 -83.50 -36.07
C LEU A 60 12.93 -84.61 -35.43
N ASP A 61 13.45 -85.50 -36.27
CA ASP A 61 14.49 -86.47 -35.90
C ASP A 61 15.86 -85.78 -35.81
N ASP A 62 16.89 -86.48 -35.30
CA ASP A 62 18.18 -85.84 -35.02
C ASP A 62 18.92 -85.39 -36.29
N ALA A 63 18.71 -86.07 -37.43
CA ALA A 63 19.22 -85.63 -38.73
C ALA A 63 18.50 -84.37 -39.23
N GLY A 64 17.17 -84.31 -39.10
CA GLY A 64 16.36 -83.12 -39.43
C GLY A 64 16.66 -81.92 -38.54
N LYS A 65 16.85 -82.12 -37.23
CA LYS A 65 17.28 -81.05 -36.30
C LYS A 65 18.62 -80.46 -36.70
N LEU A 66 19.58 -81.28 -37.10
CA LEU A 66 20.91 -80.80 -37.48
C LEU A 66 20.88 -79.98 -38.78
N ALA A 67 19.95 -80.28 -39.69
CA ALA A 67 19.71 -79.50 -40.90
C ALA A 67 18.99 -78.17 -40.63
N GLU A 68 17.98 -78.16 -39.76
CA GLU A 68 17.13 -76.98 -39.52
C GLU A 68 17.63 -76.00 -38.45
N ILE A 69 18.59 -76.39 -37.60
CA ILE A 69 19.04 -75.56 -36.46
C ILE A 69 19.56 -74.18 -36.90
N LYS A 70 20.20 -74.09 -38.07
CA LYS A 70 20.65 -72.82 -38.65
C LYS A 70 19.48 -71.93 -39.07
N GLY A 71 18.41 -72.53 -39.62
CA GLY A 71 17.18 -71.83 -40.00
C GLY A 71 16.43 -71.30 -38.78
N LEU A 72 16.34 -72.12 -37.72
CA LEU A 72 15.74 -71.70 -36.45
C LEU A 72 16.53 -70.55 -35.82
N LEU A 73 17.86 -70.67 -35.70
CA LEU A 73 18.70 -69.61 -35.14
C LEU A 73 18.57 -68.29 -35.93
N LYS A 74 18.54 -68.38 -37.26
CA LYS A 74 18.33 -67.21 -38.12
C LYS A 74 16.96 -66.56 -37.90
N SER A 75 15.92 -67.34 -37.62
CA SER A 75 14.59 -66.81 -37.27
C SER A 75 14.57 -66.10 -35.91
N TYR A 76 15.28 -66.62 -34.90
CA TYR A 76 15.49 -65.92 -33.61
C TYR A 76 16.28 -64.64 -33.78
N GLN A 77 17.34 -64.66 -34.59
CA GLN A 77 18.11 -63.46 -34.91
C GLN A 77 17.24 -62.38 -35.56
N THR A 78 16.45 -62.72 -36.59
CA THR A 78 15.56 -61.74 -37.25
C THR A 78 14.51 -61.15 -36.31
N PHE A 79 13.99 -61.94 -35.36
CA PHE A 79 13.03 -61.45 -34.37
C PHE A 79 13.69 -60.50 -33.34
N ILE A 80 14.90 -60.83 -32.89
CA ILE A 80 15.70 -59.96 -32.01
C ILE A 80 16.05 -58.64 -32.72
N ASP A 81 16.43 -58.72 -33.99
CA ASP A 81 16.73 -57.53 -34.81
C ASP A 81 15.48 -56.66 -35.02
N LEU A 82 14.31 -57.28 -35.24
CA LEU A 82 13.04 -56.54 -35.36
C LEU A 82 12.71 -55.78 -34.07
N ILE A 83 12.73 -56.45 -32.91
CA ILE A 83 12.45 -55.81 -31.63
C ILE A 83 13.48 -54.71 -31.31
N SER A 84 14.76 -54.96 -31.61
CA SER A 84 15.83 -54.00 -31.38
C SER A 84 15.65 -52.74 -32.24
N ASN A 85 15.24 -52.90 -33.50
CA ASN A 85 14.97 -51.77 -34.40
C ASN A 85 13.70 -51.03 -34.01
N GLN A 86 12.64 -51.74 -33.60
CA GLN A 86 11.44 -51.12 -33.04
C GLN A 86 11.78 -50.28 -31.80
N SER A 87 12.54 -50.83 -30.85
CA SER A 87 12.95 -50.11 -29.64
C SER A 87 13.76 -48.84 -29.96
N LYS A 88 14.63 -48.89 -30.98
CA LYS A 88 15.38 -47.72 -31.46
C LYS A 88 14.46 -46.67 -32.09
N SER A 89 13.49 -47.10 -32.91
CA SER A 89 12.53 -46.21 -33.55
C SER A 89 11.68 -45.47 -32.51
N ILE A 90 11.14 -46.19 -31.52
CA ILE A 90 10.36 -45.61 -30.42
C ILE A 90 11.19 -44.62 -29.60
N SER A 91 12.43 -45.01 -29.25
CA SER A 91 13.32 -44.12 -28.49
C SER A 91 13.63 -42.84 -29.27
N THR A 92 13.83 -42.96 -30.59
CA THR A 92 14.10 -41.81 -31.47
C THR A 92 12.88 -40.89 -31.55
N ALA A 93 11.69 -41.44 -31.77
CA ALA A 93 10.44 -40.66 -31.80
C ALA A 93 10.16 -39.98 -30.45
N PHE A 94 10.44 -40.66 -29.33
CA PHE A 94 10.32 -40.08 -27.99
C PHE A 94 11.26 -38.89 -27.79
N PHE A 95 12.55 -39.02 -28.11
CA PHE A 95 13.51 -37.93 -27.93
C PHE A 95 13.28 -36.75 -28.89
N GLN A 96 12.74 -37.00 -30.09
CA GLN A 96 12.34 -35.94 -31.02
C GLN A 96 11.25 -35.03 -30.44
N VAL A 97 10.35 -35.55 -29.61
CA VAL A 97 9.31 -34.76 -28.93
C VAL A 97 9.81 -34.22 -27.59
N TYR A 98 10.47 -35.06 -26.78
CA TYR A 98 10.84 -34.73 -25.42
C TYR A 98 11.89 -33.62 -25.35
N THR A 99 12.91 -33.65 -26.20
CA THR A 99 14.01 -32.66 -26.17
C THR A 99 13.49 -31.22 -26.34
N PRO A 100 12.79 -30.87 -27.43
CA PRO A 100 12.29 -29.51 -27.62
C PRO A 100 11.22 -29.11 -26.59
N LEU A 101 10.40 -30.06 -26.13
CA LEU A 101 9.40 -29.79 -25.09
C LEU A 101 10.03 -29.53 -23.72
N SER A 102 11.14 -30.19 -23.40
CA SER A 102 11.87 -29.99 -22.14
C SER A 102 12.64 -28.68 -22.08
N GLU A 103 13.03 -28.14 -23.23
CA GLU A 103 13.72 -26.85 -23.34
C GLU A 103 12.75 -25.66 -23.38
N ALA A 104 11.47 -25.90 -23.70
CA ALA A 104 10.48 -24.85 -23.76
C ALA A 104 10.00 -24.43 -22.36
N PRO A 105 9.91 -23.11 -22.10
CA PRO A 105 9.36 -22.60 -20.85
C PRO A 105 7.85 -22.83 -20.78
N ASP A 106 7.32 -23.01 -19.57
CA ASP A 106 5.88 -23.19 -19.31
C ASP A 106 5.04 -22.05 -19.97
N PRO A 107 4.02 -22.38 -20.79
CA PRO A 107 3.21 -21.38 -21.46
C PRO A 107 2.17 -20.73 -20.55
N TYR A 108 1.81 -21.34 -19.41
CA TYR A 108 0.73 -20.85 -18.55
C TYR A 108 0.99 -19.43 -17.99
N PRO A 109 2.17 -19.14 -17.39
CA PRO A 109 2.47 -17.80 -16.89
C PRO A 109 2.51 -16.73 -18.00
N LEU A 110 2.90 -17.13 -19.22
CA LEU A 110 2.97 -16.22 -20.36
C LEU A 110 1.57 -15.85 -20.85
N LEU A 111 0.66 -16.82 -20.88
CA LEU A 111 -0.74 -16.60 -21.21
C LEU A 111 -1.43 -15.76 -20.14
N GLU A 112 -1.20 -16.02 -18.85
CA GLU A 112 -1.74 -15.23 -17.75
C GLU A 112 -1.30 -13.77 -17.84
N ALA A 113 0.00 -13.51 -18.05
CA ALA A 113 0.52 -12.16 -18.22
C ALA A 113 -0.01 -11.48 -19.49
N SER A 114 -0.22 -12.22 -20.59
CA SER A 114 -0.82 -11.67 -21.80
C SER A 114 -2.29 -11.29 -21.59
N VAL A 115 -3.05 -12.09 -20.82
CA VAL A 115 -4.44 -11.79 -20.45
C VAL A 115 -4.48 -10.61 -19.50
N GLU A 116 -3.61 -10.54 -18.50
CA GLU A 116 -3.52 -9.41 -17.56
C GLU A 116 -3.14 -8.10 -18.28
N SER A 117 -2.18 -8.17 -19.21
CA SER A 117 -1.81 -7.04 -20.07
C SER A 117 -2.98 -6.59 -20.95
N LEU A 118 -3.70 -7.54 -21.56
CA LEU A 118 -4.88 -7.25 -22.37
C LEU A 118 -5.99 -6.61 -21.52
N VAL A 119 -6.30 -7.16 -20.34
CA VAL A 119 -7.30 -6.59 -19.41
C VAL A 119 -6.89 -5.19 -18.96
N THR A 120 -5.62 -5.00 -18.62
CA THR A 120 -5.08 -3.69 -18.26
C THR A 120 -5.19 -2.71 -19.42
N SER A 121 -4.90 -3.15 -20.65
CA SER A 121 -5.03 -2.31 -21.85
C SER A 121 -6.50 -1.92 -22.11
N ILE A 122 -7.45 -2.84 -21.90
CA ILE A 122 -8.89 -2.58 -22.05
C ILE A 122 -9.35 -1.49 -21.07
N ASP A 123 -8.83 -1.48 -19.84
CA ASP A 123 -9.23 -0.48 -18.83
C ASP A 123 -8.48 0.85 -18.96
N THR A 124 -7.19 0.82 -19.31
CA THR A 124 -6.32 2.00 -19.29
C THR A 124 -6.41 2.84 -20.56
N VAL A 125 -6.47 2.21 -21.74
CA VAL A 125 -6.57 2.92 -23.03
C VAL A 125 -7.77 3.86 -23.09
N PRO A 126 -9.02 3.46 -22.76
CA PRO A 126 -10.16 4.37 -22.84
C PRO A 126 -10.11 5.48 -21.78
N ARG A 127 -9.44 5.27 -20.64
CA ARG A 127 -9.23 6.33 -19.65
C ARG A 127 -8.24 7.37 -20.16
N LEU A 128 -7.12 6.91 -20.73
CA LEU A 128 -6.13 7.79 -21.34
C LEU A 128 -6.72 8.54 -22.53
N GLU A 129 -7.52 7.90 -23.38
CA GLU A 129 -8.22 8.57 -24.48
C GLU A 129 -9.18 9.66 -23.98
N LYS A 130 -9.95 9.39 -22.90
CA LYS A 130 -10.83 10.39 -22.29
C LYS A 130 -10.05 11.56 -21.70
N GLU A 131 -8.98 11.28 -20.95
CA GLU A 131 -8.12 12.32 -20.38
C GLU A 131 -7.47 13.16 -21.48
N ASN A 132 -6.99 12.53 -22.56
CA ASN A 132 -6.40 13.24 -23.68
C ASN A 132 -7.44 14.10 -24.41
N GLN A 133 -8.67 13.63 -24.56
CA GLN A 133 -9.78 14.44 -25.07
C GLN A 133 -10.13 15.62 -24.15
N GLU A 134 -10.13 15.44 -22.83
CA GLU A 134 -10.34 16.51 -21.86
C GLU A 134 -9.21 17.53 -21.87
N LEU A 135 -7.96 17.08 -21.92
CA LEU A 135 -6.79 17.94 -22.08
C LEU A 135 -6.87 18.73 -23.39
N HIS A 136 -7.23 18.10 -24.51
CA HIS A 136 -7.43 18.80 -25.77
C HIS A 136 -8.57 19.83 -25.70
N LYS A 137 -9.68 19.54 -24.99
CA LYS A 137 -10.76 20.52 -24.77
C LYS A 137 -10.28 21.69 -23.91
N ASN A 138 -9.52 21.42 -22.85
CA ASN A 138 -8.96 22.44 -21.96
C ASN A 138 -7.95 23.34 -22.69
N VAL A 139 -7.05 22.75 -23.48
CA VAL A 139 -6.09 23.50 -24.31
C VAL A 139 -6.82 24.38 -25.32
N LYS A 140 -7.87 23.88 -25.98
CA LYS A 140 -8.71 24.69 -26.87
C LYS A 140 -9.38 25.84 -26.13
N ALA A 141 -9.98 25.58 -24.97
CA ALA A 141 -10.64 26.61 -24.17
C ALA A 141 -9.65 27.69 -23.66
N LEU A 142 -8.45 27.28 -23.25
CA LEU A 142 -7.39 28.20 -22.86
C LEU A 142 -6.87 29.00 -24.05
N SER A 143 -6.73 28.38 -25.22
CA SER A 143 -6.34 29.07 -26.46
C SER A 143 -7.38 30.13 -26.85
N THR A 144 -8.68 29.81 -26.79
CA THR A 144 -9.74 30.79 -27.08
C THR A 144 -9.78 31.91 -26.04
N GLN A 145 -9.58 31.59 -24.75
CA GLN A 145 -9.48 32.62 -23.71
C GLN A 145 -8.27 33.53 -23.92
N LEU A 146 -7.12 32.97 -24.32
CA LEU A 146 -5.92 33.73 -24.64
C LEU A 146 -6.18 34.68 -25.82
N GLU A 147 -6.73 34.16 -26.93
CA GLU A 147 -7.11 34.96 -28.10
C GLU A 147 -8.08 36.10 -27.72
N GLU A 148 -9.12 35.81 -26.92
CA GLU A 148 -10.04 36.85 -26.42
C GLU A 148 -9.33 37.91 -25.58
N THR A 149 -8.38 37.52 -24.72
CA THR A 149 -7.61 38.47 -23.91
C THR A 149 -6.63 39.30 -24.73
N GLU A 150 -6.03 38.72 -25.77
CA GLU A 150 -5.15 39.43 -26.70
C GLU A 150 -5.93 40.46 -27.52
N VAL A 151 -7.14 40.10 -27.99
CA VAL A 151 -8.04 41.04 -28.68
C VAL A 151 -8.43 42.20 -27.75
N LYS A 152 -8.85 41.92 -26.51
CA LYS A 152 -9.19 42.96 -25.53
C LYS A 152 -8.01 43.88 -25.21
N LEU A 153 -6.81 43.32 -25.07
CA LEU A 153 -5.59 44.10 -24.86
C LEU A 153 -5.28 44.99 -26.06
N GLN A 154 -5.50 44.48 -27.28
CA GLN A 154 -5.30 45.26 -28.50
C GLN A 154 -6.31 46.41 -28.61
N GLU A 155 -7.57 46.18 -28.25
CA GLU A 155 -8.61 47.22 -28.16
C GLU A 155 -8.28 48.28 -27.09
N GLU A 156 -7.78 47.86 -25.92
CA GLU A 156 -7.32 48.80 -24.88
C GLU A 156 -6.13 49.65 -25.38
N ARG A 157 -5.20 49.04 -26.13
CA ARG A 157 -4.06 49.75 -26.71
C ARG A 157 -4.48 50.77 -27.76
N THR A 158 -5.38 50.41 -28.68
CA THR A 158 -5.86 51.34 -29.71
C THR A 158 -6.68 52.48 -29.12
N THR A 159 -7.52 52.20 -28.11
CA THR A 159 -8.26 53.23 -27.39
C THR A 159 -7.33 54.16 -26.60
N ARG A 160 -6.30 53.63 -25.94
CA ARG A 160 -5.28 54.44 -25.27
C ARG A 160 -4.49 55.31 -26.24
N GLN A 161 -4.09 54.78 -27.40
CA GLN A 161 -3.42 55.55 -28.46
C GLN A 161 -4.32 56.67 -28.98
N ALA A 162 -5.59 56.41 -29.25
CA ALA A 162 -6.53 57.44 -29.70
C ALA A 162 -6.73 58.55 -28.65
N LEU A 163 -6.78 58.20 -27.36
CA LEU A 163 -6.84 59.19 -26.28
C LEU A 163 -5.56 60.01 -26.18
N GLU A 164 -4.39 59.38 -26.33
CA GLU A 164 -3.09 60.07 -26.34
C GLU A 164 -2.97 61.02 -27.53
N GLU A 165 -3.35 60.60 -28.74
CA GLU A 165 -3.42 61.46 -29.93
C GLU A 165 -4.37 62.65 -29.72
N THR A 166 -5.52 62.42 -29.08
CA THR A 166 -6.47 63.49 -28.74
C THR A 166 -5.83 64.48 -27.76
N ARG A 167 -5.19 63.99 -26.68
CA ARG A 167 -4.50 64.85 -25.71
C ARG A 167 -3.35 65.62 -26.35
N ASP A 168 -2.56 64.99 -27.21
CA ASP A 168 -1.47 65.65 -27.94
C ASP A 168 -2.00 66.74 -28.88
N SER A 169 -3.16 66.53 -29.50
CA SER A 169 -3.81 67.56 -30.32
C SER A 169 -4.29 68.75 -29.49
N GLU A 170 -4.90 68.51 -28.31
CA GLU A 170 -5.29 69.56 -27.37
C GLU A 170 -4.08 70.34 -26.85
N VAL A 171 -2.99 69.63 -26.49
CA VAL A 171 -1.74 70.26 -26.03
C VAL A 171 -1.14 71.13 -27.13
N LYS A 172 -1.09 70.66 -28.39
CA LYS A 172 -0.61 71.45 -29.52
C LYS A 172 -1.47 72.69 -29.77
N GLU A 173 -2.78 72.59 -29.65
CA GLU A 173 -3.69 73.74 -29.77
C GLU A 173 -3.43 74.76 -28.65
N ILE A 174 -3.30 74.29 -27.41
CA ILE A 174 -2.95 75.13 -26.26
C ILE A 174 -1.57 75.78 -26.45
N GLU A 175 -0.54 75.03 -26.84
CA GLU A 175 0.80 75.58 -27.13
C GLU A 175 0.76 76.62 -28.25
N SER A 176 -0.02 76.40 -29.30
CA SER A 176 -0.20 77.36 -30.39
C SER A 176 -0.88 78.65 -29.90
N THR A 177 -1.94 78.55 -29.10
CA THR A 177 -2.61 79.73 -28.54
C THR A 177 -1.70 80.49 -27.57
N TRP A 178 -0.96 79.81 -26.70
CA TRP A 178 0.02 80.46 -25.81
C TRP A 178 1.17 81.11 -26.58
N SER A 179 1.67 80.46 -27.63
CA SER A 179 2.69 81.04 -28.52
C SER A 179 2.18 82.30 -29.21
N ALA A 180 0.93 82.31 -29.69
CA ALA A 180 0.31 83.48 -30.28
C ALA A 180 0.14 84.62 -29.25
N VAL A 181 -0.30 84.31 -28.03
CA VAL A 181 -0.43 85.30 -26.94
C VAL A 181 0.94 85.86 -26.55
N LEU A 182 1.96 85.01 -26.42
CA LEU A 182 3.33 85.45 -26.13
C LEU A 182 3.88 86.33 -27.24
N GLY A 183 3.62 85.98 -28.51
CA GLY A 183 3.93 86.82 -29.67
C GLY A 183 3.27 88.19 -29.60
N GLU A 184 1.97 88.25 -29.34
CA GLU A 184 1.24 89.52 -29.20
C GLU A 184 1.77 90.36 -28.02
N LYS A 185 2.11 89.73 -26.89
CA LYS A 185 2.73 90.42 -25.74
C LYS A 185 4.12 90.95 -26.09
N GLN A 186 4.93 90.18 -26.81
CA GLN A 186 6.24 90.60 -27.28
C GLN A 186 6.10 91.80 -28.22
N ASP A 187 5.22 91.73 -29.22
CA ASP A 187 4.96 92.81 -30.16
C ASP A 187 4.44 94.07 -29.44
N ASN A 188 3.59 93.92 -28.41
CA ASN A 188 3.11 95.04 -27.59
C ASN A 188 4.24 95.69 -26.77
N CYS A 189 5.12 94.88 -26.18
CA CYS A 189 6.31 95.37 -25.48
C CYS A 189 7.23 96.10 -26.44
N ASP A 190 7.50 95.53 -27.62
CA ASP A 190 8.34 96.14 -28.65
C ASP A 190 7.72 97.45 -29.16
N ALA A 191 6.40 97.52 -29.32
CA ALA A 191 5.69 98.75 -29.66
C ALA A 191 5.78 99.81 -28.54
N LYS A 192 5.72 99.40 -27.27
CA LYS A 192 5.92 100.31 -26.12
C LYS A 192 7.36 100.82 -26.05
N VAL A 193 8.34 99.95 -26.26
CA VAL A 193 9.77 100.32 -26.31
C VAL A 193 9.97 101.35 -27.41
N LYS A 194 9.50 101.09 -28.63
CA LYS A 194 9.55 102.07 -29.73
C LYS A 194 8.86 103.39 -29.39
N SER A 195 7.66 103.36 -28.80
CA SER A 195 6.98 104.59 -28.38
C SER A 195 7.75 105.37 -27.31
N LEU A 196 8.45 104.69 -26.39
CA LEU A 196 9.31 105.32 -25.41
C LEU A 196 10.60 105.86 -26.05
N GLU A 197 11.19 105.15 -27.00
CA GLU A 197 12.33 105.61 -27.80
C GLU A 197 11.97 106.87 -28.60
N ASP A 198 10.81 106.89 -29.27
CA ASP A 198 10.31 108.07 -30.00
C ASP A 198 10.07 109.26 -29.05
N LYS A 199 9.51 109.01 -27.86
CA LYS A 199 9.35 110.06 -26.83
C LYS A 199 10.70 110.56 -26.34
N LEU A 200 11.66 109.68 -26.08
CA LEU A 200 13.01 110.07 -25.68
C LEU A 200 13.68 110.89 -26.77
N GLU A 201 13.56 110.49 -28.03
CA GLU A 201 14.09 111.24 -29.18
C GLU A 201 13.42 112.63 -29.29
N SER A 202 12.11 112.72 -29.07
CA SER A 202 11.39 113.99 -29.05
C SER A 202 11.82 114.90 -27.89
N GLN A 203 12.03 114.33 -26.69
CA GLN A 203 12.55 115.07 -25.54
C GLN A 203 14.00 115.50 -25.76
N ASP A 204 14.82 114.68 -26.39
CA ASP A 204 16.19 115.03 -26.78
C ASP A 204 16.21 116.15 -27.82
N ARG A 205 15.28 116.15 -28.79
CA ARG A 205 15.08 117.27 -29.72
C ARG A 205 14.70 118.55 -28.96
N LEU A 206 13.74 118.47 -28.04
CA LEU A 206 13.34 119.60 -27.19
C LEU A 206 14.48 120.09 -26.30
N LEU A 207 15.29 119.21 -25.72
CA LEU A 207 16.46 119.59 -24.93
C LEU A 207 17.54 120.25 -25.79
N LYS A 208 17.76 119.78 -27.02
CA LYS A 208 18.65 120.44 -27.99
C LYS A 208 18.12 121.82 -28.37
N GLU A 209 16.82 121.94 -28.61
CA GLU A 209 16.17 123.22 -28.89
C GLU A 209 16.22 124.18 -27.69
N ILE A 210 15.93 123.69 -26.48
CA ILE A 210 16.05 124.47 -25.24
C ILE A 210 17.49 124.89 -25.02
N LYS A 211 18.48 124.00 -25.18
CA LYS A 211 19.91 124.38 -25.09
C LYS A 211 20.28 125.44 -26.12
N ALA A 212 19.81 125.32 -27.36
CA ALA A 212 20.02 126.34 -28.39
C ALA A 212 19.31 127.65 -28.03
N SER A 213 18.08 127.59 -27.53
CA SER A 213 17.30 128.76 -27.08
C SER A 213 17.87 129.39 -25.82
N TYR A 214 18.46 128.61 -24.91
CA TYR A 214 19.14 129.06 -23.70
C TYR A 214 20.49 129.67 -24.06
N GLU A 215 21.21 129.14 -25.04
CA GLU A 215 22.41 129.79 -25.58
C GLU A 215 22.03 131.13 -26.25
N VAL A 216 20.91 131.18 -26.99
CA VAL A 216 20.37 132.43 -27.57
C VAL A 216 19.89 133.39 -26.48
N SER A 217 19.19 132.88 -25.46
CA SER A 217 18.68 133.67 -24.34
C SER A 217 19.82 134.14 -23.46
N GLN A 218 20.88 133.37 -23.23
CA GLN A 218 22.08 133.80 -22.52
C GLN A 218 22.90 134.83 -23.32
N ARG A 219 22.80 134.79 -24.67
CA ARG A 219 23.30 135.87 -25.53
C ARG A 219 22.44 137.13 -25.45
N LEU A 220 21.14 137.02 -25.12
CA LEU A 220 20.23 138.15 -24.90
C LEU A 220 20.25 138.69 -23.45
N ASP A 221 20.37 137.82 -22.45
CA ASP A 221 20.33 138.05 -20.99
C ASP A 221 21.67 138.53 -20.41
N ARG A 222 22.66 138.77 -21.29
CA ARG A 222 23.82 139.60 -20.94
C ARG A 222 23.51 141.11 -21.04
N GLY A 223 22.26 141.47 -21.31
CA GLY A 223 21.75 142.84 -21.23
C GLY A 223 20.41 142.88 -20.50
N GLU A 224 20.42 143.52 -19.34
CA GLU A 224 19.28 144.01 -18.55
C GLU A 224 18.75 143.10 -17.43
N GLU A 225 19.23 143.46 -16.23
CA GLU A 225 18.87 142.97 -14.91
C GLU A 225 17.42 143.26 -14.50
N ALA A 226 16.89 142.33 -13.70
CA ALA A 226 16.19 142.57 -12.44
C ALA A 226 15.46 143.91 -12.26
N GLU A 227 14.14 143.91 -12.53
CA GLU A 227 13.19 144.80 -11.86
C GLU A 227 11.72 144.38 -12.13
N ASN A 228 11.30 143.16 -11.74
CA ASN A 228 9.86 142.86 -11.68
C ASN A 228 9.41 141.71 -10.74
N GLU A 229 10.21 141.31 -9.75
CA GLU A 229 9.92 140.14 -8.91
C GLU A 229 8.79 140.34 -7.88
N GLY A 230 8.42 141.57 -7.54
CA GLY A 230 7.42 141.84 -6.49
C GLY A 230 5.96 141.53 -6.87
N ALA A 231 5.58 141.70 -8.14
CA ALA A 231 4.20 141.51 -8.59
C ALA A 231 3.92 140.09 -9.12
N ARG A 232 4.96 139.41 -9.66
CA ARG A 232 4.84 138.01 -10.11
C ARG A 232 4.74 137.05 -8.92
N SER A 233 5.42 137.33 -7.80
CA SER A 233 5.39 136.48 -6.61
C SER A 233 3.98 136.28 -6.03
N SER A 234 3.14 137.32 -5.99
CA SER A 234 1.76 137.21 -5.48
C SER A 234 0.83 136.46 -6.44
N ALA A 235 1.00 136.63 -7.76
CA ALA A 235 0.26 135.86 -8.75
C ALA A 235 0.68 134.38 -8.71
N THR A 236 1.98 134.10 -8.60
CA THR A 236 2.49 132.73 -8.44
C THR A 236 2.08 132.10 -7.11
N ALA A 237 1.89 132.89 -6.04
CA ALA A 237 1.41 132.40 -4.75
C ALA A 237 -0.07 132.00 -4.81
N ALA A 238 -0.92 132.81 -5.47
CA ALA A 238 -2.32 132.46 -5.70
C ALA A 238 -2.47 131.27 -6.67
N GLU A 239 -1.65 131.20 -7.71
CA GLU A 239 -1.58 130.04 -8.61
C GLU A 239 -1.11 128.78 -7.87
N LEU A 240 -0.13 128.89 -6.96
CA LEU A 240 0.29 127.78 -6.09
C LEU A 240 -0.82 127.35 -5.14
N GLU A 241 -1.59 128.28 -4.58
CA GLU A 241 -2.73 127.95 -3.72
C GLU A 241 -3.82 127.21 -4.52
N VAL A 242 -4.16 127.69 -5.73
CA VAL A 242 -5.09 127.00 -6.64
C VAL A 242 -4.58 125.61 -7.00
N VAL A 243 -3.30 125.48 -7.38
CA VAL A 243 -2.67 124.18 -7.70
C VAL A 243 -2.63 123.27 -6.47
N SER A 244 -2.40 123.80 -5.27
CA SER A 244 -2.43 123.00 -4.04
C SER A 244 -3.83 122.50 -3.72
N SER A 245 -4.87 123.32 -3.92
CA SER A 245 -6.27 122.92 -3.73
C SER A 245 -6.72 121.91 -4.78
N GLU A 246 -6.23 122.03 -6.02
CA GLU A 246 -6.49 121.08 -7.09
C GLU A 246 -5.69 119.77 -6.91
N LEU A 247 -4.48 119.86 -6.35
CA LEU A 247 -3.70 118.71 -5.90
C LEU A 247 -4.42 118.00 -4.76
N GLU A 248 -4.93 118.69 -3.75
CA GLU A 248 -5.72 118.08 -2.67
C GLU A 248 -6.98 117.40 -3.22
N ARG A 249 -7.69 118.05 -4.15
CA ARG A 249 -8.89 117.49 -4.78
C ARG A 249 -8.59 116.27 -5.64
N THR A 250 -7.49 116.28 -6.39
CA THR A 250 -7.05 115.13 -7.19
C THR A 250 -6.53 114.00 -6.31
N ASN A 251 -5.85 114.32 -5.21
CA ASN A 251 -5.36 113.35 -4.24
C ASN A 251 -6.51 112.66 -3.48
N LEU A 252 -7.55 113.41 -3.10
CA LEU A 252 -8.80 112.83 -2.57
C LEU A 252 -9.50 111.94 -3.59
N ARG A 253 -9.54 112.35 -4.87
CA ARG A 253 -10.12 111.53 -5.94
C ARG A 253 -9.30 110.27 -6.20
N LEU A 254 -7.97 110.35 -6.11
CA LEU A 254 -7.07 109.21 -6.24
C LEU A 254 -7.30 108.23 -5.09
N ALA A 255 -7.36 108.72 -3.84
CA ALA A 255 -7.66 107.88 -2.68
C ALA A 255 -9.02 107.17 -2.78
N ASP A 256 -10.06 107.85 -3.28
CA ASP A 256 -11.38 107.24 -3.51
C ASP A 256 -11.33 106.21 -4.65
N VAL A 257 -10.58 106.46 -5.72
CA VAL A 257 -10.37 105.49 -6.81
C VAL A 257 -9.55 104.30 -6.33
N GLU A 258 -8.52 104.49 -5.51
CA GLU A 258 -7.69 103.43 -4.92
C GLU A 258 -8.52 102.56 -3.97
N ALA A 259 -9.33 103.16 -3.09
CA ALA A 259 -10.25 102.45 -2.22
C ALA A 259 -11.27 101.61 -3.01
N ARG A 260 -11.83 102.16 -4.10
CA ARG A 260 -12.72 101.41 -5.00
C ARG A 260 -11.99 100.32 -5.76
N ASN A 261 -10.73 100.52 -6.14
CA ASN A 261 -9.91 99.50 -6.82
C ASN A 261 -9.55 98.37 -5.85
N GLU A 262 -9.26 98.68 -4.59
CA GLU A 262 -9.05 97.70 -3.52
C GLU A 262 -10.34 96.93 -3.22
N GLN A 263 -11.48 97.62 -3.13
CA GLN A 263 -12.79 96.97 -3.00
C GLN A 263 -13.09 96.06 -4.19
N LEU A 264 -12.90 96.53 -5.43
CA LEU A 264 -13.10 95.71 -6.63
C LEU A 264 -12.11 94.53 -6.65
N ARG A 265 -10.86 94.69 -6.19
CA ARG A 265 -9.91 93.58 -6.05
C ARG A 265 -10.36 92.58 -4.98
N LEU A 266 -10.92 93.04 -3.87
CA LEU A 266 -11.49 92.17 -2.84
C LEU A 266 -12.72 91.43 -3.38
N GLU A 267 -13.61 92.10 -4.10
CA GLU A 267 -14.75 91.48 -4.78
C GLU A 267 -14.31 90.52 -5.89
N LEU A 268 -13.21 90.81 -6.61
CA LEU A 268 -12.61 89.92 -7.61
C LEU A 268 -11.94 88.71 -6.95
N ALA A 269 -11.25 88.88 -5.82
CA ALA A 269 -10.69 87.79 -5.04
C ALA A 269 -11.81 86.93 -4.42
N GLN A 270 -12.89 87.56 -3.97
CA GLN A 270 -14.04 86.88 -3.39
C GLN A 270 -14.83 86.14 -4.46
N SER A 271 -15.08 86.73 -5.64
CA SER A 271 -15.68 86.06 -6.78
C SER A 271 -14.78 85.01 -7.42
N ALA A 272 -13.45 85.19 -7.43
CA ALA A 272 -12.48 84.16 -7.83
C ALA A 272 -12.46 82.99 -6.83
N SER A 273 -12.61 83.26 -5.53
CA SER A 273 -12.76 82.21 -4.52
C SER A 273 -14.12 81.51 -4.61
N GLN A 274 -15.17 82.22 -5.03
CA GLN A 274 -16.51 81.68 -5.22
C GLN A 274 -16.63 80.88 -6.52
N SER A 275 -15.91 81.26 -7.57
CA SER A 275 -15.76 80.47 -8.80
C SER A 275 -14.86 79.24 -8.59
N HIS A 276 -13.91 79.30 -7.65
CA HIS A 276 -13.16 78.12 -7.21
C HIS A 276 -14.01 77.12 -6.40
N ARG A 277 -15.10 77.56 -5.75
CA ARG A 277 -16.09 76.69 -5.07
C ARG A 277 -17.09 76.03 -6.01
N THR A 278 -17.21 76.48 -7.27
CA THR A 278 -18.05 75.84 -8.30
C THR A 278 -17.30 74.87 -9.19
N ARG A 279 -15.98 74.72 -9.01
CA ARG A 279 -15.28 73.53 -9.48
C ARG A 279 -15.76 72.41 -8.54
N PRO A 280 -16.31 71.28 -9.06
CA PRO A 280 -16.76 70.21 -8.19
C PRO A 280 -15.60 69.88 -7.25
N GLU A 281 -15.85 69.86 -5.92
CA GLU A 281 -14.89 69.29 -4.97
C GLU A 281 -14.35 68.03 -5.63
N ALA A 282 -13.02 67.96 -5.83
CA ALA A 282 -12.42 66.80 -6.43
C ALA A 282 -12.97 65.61 -5.65
N VAL A 283 -13.58 64.64 -6.34
CA VAL A 283 -14.26 63.50 -5.69
C VAL A 283 -13.31 62.80 -4.69
N GLU A 284 -12.00 62.97 -4.88
CA GLU A 284 -10.89 62.60 -4.00
C GLU A 284 -10.92 63.20 -2.58
N ASP A 285 -11.49 64.39 -2.39
CA ASP A 285 -11.59 65.11 -1.12
C ASP A 285 -12.95 64.88 -0.41
N ASP A 286 -13.91 64.20 -1.05
CA ASP A 286 -15.16 63.83 -0.41
C ASP A 286 -14.87 62.84 0.74
N PRO A 287 -15.26 63.15 2.00
CA PRO A 287 -15.05 62.25 3.13
C PRO A 287 -15.68 60.86 2.92
N VAL A 288 -16.74 60.75 2.12
CA VAL A 288 -17.35 59.46 1.76
C VAL A 288 -16.44 58.67 0.82
N TYR A 289 -15.83 59.32 -0.17
CA TYR A 289 -14.90 58.69 -1.10
C TYR A 289 -13.59 58.26 -0.41
N GLN A 290 -13.02 59.08 0.47
CA GLN A 290 -11.85 58.69 1.27
C GLN A 290 -12.15 57.51 2.21
N ARG A 291 -13.34 57.49 2.82
CA ARG A 291 -13.81 56.34 3.61
C ARG A 291 -13.93 55.09 2.74
N LEU A 292 -14.52 55.20 1.54
CA LEU A 292 -14.67 54.09 0.61
C LEU A 292 -13.32 53.60 0.06
N GLN A 293 -12.35 54.48 -0.16
CA GLN A 293 -10.98 54.11 -0.50
C GLN A 293 -10.29 53.36 0.64
N SER A 294 -10.42 53.85 1.89
CA SER A 294 -9.87 53.17 3.06
C SER A 294 -10.50 51.79 3.27
N GLU A 295 -11.82 51.67 3.04
CA GLU A 295 -12.55 50.41 3.09
C GLU A 295 -12.10 49.46 1.99
N ASN A 296 -11.97 49.93 0.75
CA ASN A 296 -11.41 49.16 -0.36
C ASN A 296 -9.97 48.70 -0.06
N GLN A 297 -9.14 49.54 0.54
CA GLN A 297 -7.77 49.18 0.92
C GLN A 297 -7.77 48.10 2.02
N ILE A 298 -8.69 48.18 2.98
CA ILE A 298 -8.87 47.15 4.02
C ILE A 298 -9.39 45.86 3.40
N LEU A 299 -10.36 45.92 2.48
CA LEU A 299 -10.90 44.77 1.77
C LEU A 299 -9.83 44.10 0.91
N LEU A 300 -8.99 44.87 0.20
CA LEU A 300 -7.85 44.35 -0.55
C LEU A 300 -6.83 43.67 0.36
N ARG A 301 -6.51 44.25 1.52
CA ARG A 301 -5.63 43.61 2.52
C ARG A 301 -6.24 42.30 3.05
N LYS A 302 -7.53 42.30 3.40
CA LYS A 302 -8.26 41.09 3.84
C LYS A 302 -8.31 40.03 2.75
N LEU A 303 -8.48 40.44 1.49
CA LEU A 303 -8.46 39.53 0.34
C LEU A 303 -7.06 38.96 0.10
N GLY A 304 -6.01 39.77 0.32
CA GLY A 304 -4.62 39.31 0.32
C GLY A 304 -4.33 38.30 1.43
N THR A 305 -4.74 38.57 2.67
CA THR A 305 -4.53 37.65 3.80
C THR A 305 -5.29 36.34 3.62
N THR A 306 -6.57 36.40 3.21
CA THR A 306 -7.38 35.20 2.96
C THR A 306 -6.84 34.36 1.80
N ARG A 307 -6.28 34.99 0.75
CA ARG A 307 -5.58 34.27 -0.31
C ARG A 307 -4.33 33.55 0.21
N LEU A 308 -3.50 34.22 1.01
CA LEU A 308 -2.31 33.60 1.61
C LEU A 308 -2.67 32.48 2.58
N GLU A 309 -3.69 32.66 3.41
CA GLU A 309 -4.23 31.62 4.29
C GLU A 309 -4.70 30.41 3.48
N LYS A 310 -5.49 30.64 2.42
CA LYS A 310 -5.94 29.57 1.52
C LYS A 310 -4.76 28.87 0.85
N GLU A 311 -3.76 29.59 0.36
CA GLU A 311 -2.57 29.00 -0.25
C GLU A 311 -1.77 28.18 0.77
N SER A 312 -1.66 28.64 2.02
CA SER A 312 -0.99 27.91 3.10
C SER A 312 -1.73 26.62 3.47
N GLU A 313 -3.07 26.65 3.55
CA GLU A 313 -3.89 25.46 3.76
C GLU A 313 -3.79 24.50 2.57
N ASN A 314 -3.76 25.03 1.34
CA ASN A 314 -3.60 24.20 0.15
C ASN A 314 -2.25 23.47 0.16
N ARG A 315 -1.16 24.17 0.52
CA ARG A 315 0.18 23.55 0.69
C ARG A 315 0.19 22.54 1.83
N ARG A 316 -0.53 22.78 2.93
CA ARG A 316 -0.68 21.82 4.04
C ARG A 316 -1.40 20.56 3.58
N ILE A 317 -2.53 20.70 2.91
CA ILE A 317 -3.32 19.58 2.36
C ILE A 317 -2.48 18.81 1.33
N GLU A 318 -1.76 19.50 0.44
CA GLU A 318 -0.87 18.85 -0.53
C GLU A 318 0.27 18.07 0.17
N GLY A 319 0.81 18.61 1.27
CA GLY A 319 1.75 17.89 2.13
C GLY A 319 1.15 16.63 2.74
N GLU A 320 -0.07 16.73 3.29
CA GLU A 320 -0.81 15.60 3.87
C GLU A 320 -1.13 14.53 2.81
N ILE A 321 -1.53 14.94 1.60
CA ILE A 321 -1.75 14.03 0.46
C ILE A 321 -0.46 13.29 0.13
N ARG A 322 0.68 13.98 -0.03
CA ARG A 322 1.97 13.32 -0.32
C ARG A 322 2.40 12.36 0.79
N THR A 323 2.08 12.64 2.05
CA THR A 323 2.35 11.70 3.14
C THR A 323 1.46 10.47 3.09
N LEU A 324 0.15 10.65 2.85
CA LEU A 324 -0.80 9.54 2.72
C LEU A 324 -0.50 8.68 1.50
N GLU A 325 -0.09 9.28 0.38
CA GLU A 325 0.36 8.56 -0.81
C GLU A 325 1.57 7.67 -0.49
N ARG A 326 2.57 8.18 0.24
CA ARG A 326 3.71 7.38 0.68
C ARG A 326 3.27 6.24 1.59
N GLU A 327 2.41 6.50 2.58
CA GLU A 327 1.86 5.47 3.47
C GLU A 327 1.08 4.39 2.72
N ILE A 328 0.28 4.78 1.72
CA ILE A 328 -0.43 3.84 0.85
C ILE A 328 0.57 2.98 0.07
N THR A 329 1.64 3.56 -0.47
CA THR A 329 2.65 2.78 -1.19
C THR A 329 3.40 1.81 -0.27
N THR A 330 3.70 2.19 0.98
CA THR A 330 4.32 1.28 1.95
C THR A 330 3.36 0.17 2.37
N LEU A 331 2.09 0.49 2.66
CA LEU A 331 1.08 -0.50 3.00
C LEU A 331 0.79 -1.47 1.85
N LYS A 332 0.81 -0.98 0.59
CA LYS A 332 0.72 -1.85 -0.60
C LYS A 332 1.89 -2.82 -0.66
N LYS A 333 3.13 -2.35 -0.50
CA LYS A 333 4.32 -3.21 -0.44
C LYS A 333 4.25 -4.23 0.69
N ASP A 334 3.80 -3.83 1.87
CA ASP A 334 3.65 -4.72 3.02
C ASP A 334 2.59 -5.79 2.75
N ARG A 335 1.43 -5.40 2.21
CA ARG A 335 0.38 -6.32 1.75
C ARG A 335 0.92 -7.31 0.73
N ASP A 336 1.66 -6.85 -0.27
CA ASP A 336 2.21 -7.73 -1.31
C ASP A 336 3.23 -8.70 -0.69
N SER A 337 4.08 -8.23 0.22
CA SER A 337 5.01 -9.08 0.97
C SER A 337 4.31 -10.12 1.86
N LEU A 338 3.16 -9.76 2.44
CA LEU A 338 2.31 -10.66 3.22
C LEU A 338 1.62 -11.68 2.32
N LYS A 339 1.15 -11.25 1.15
CA LYS A 339 0.56 -12.14 0.14
C LYS A 339 1.58 -13.16 -0.35
N ASP A 340 2.82 -12.75 -0.63
CA ASP A 340 3.91 -13.65 -1.00
C ASP A 340 4.22 -14.66 0.11
N LYS A 341 4.23 -14.22 1.38
CA LYS A 341 4.43 -15.12 2.53
C LYS A 341 3.28 -16.12 2.67
N VAL A 342 2.04 -15.69 2.48
CA VAL A 342 0.86 -16.57 2.52
C VAL A 342 0.91 -17.59 1.37
N GLN A 343 1.29 -17.16 0.17
CA GLN A 343 1.45 -18.06 -0.98
C GLN A 343 2.55 -19.11 -0.72
N LYS A 344 3.65 -18.71 -0.08
CA LYS A 344 4.71 -19.63 0.39
C LYS A 344 4.25 -20.59 1.49
N TRP A 345 3.12 -20.34 2.14
CA TRP A 345 2.52 -21.25 3.12
C TRP A 345 1.31 -22.00 2.55
N GLY A 346 0.99 -21.81 1.27
CA GLY A 346 -0.11 -22.51 0.60
C GLY A 346 0.13 -24.02 0.44
N ASP A 347 1.38 -24.45 0.54
CA ASP A 347 1.81 -25.84 0.56
C ASP A 347 1.61 -26.53 1.93
N TYR A 348 1.21 -25.79 2.97
CA TYR A 348 1.02 -26.35 4.31
C TYR A 348 -0.01 -27.48 4.34
N GLU A 349 -1.09 -27.39 3.57
CA GLU A 349 -2.10 -28.46 3.52
C GLU A 349 -1.57 -29.69 2.77
N ASN A 350 -0.73 -29.51 1.74
CA ASN A 350 -0.06 -30.61 1.05
C ASN A 350 0.95 -31.29 1.96
N VAL A 351 1.81 -30.52 2.65
CA VAL A 351 2.75 -31.04 3.63
C VAL A 351 2.02 -31.74 4.77
N LYS A 352 0.87 -31.21 5.22
CA LYS A 352 0.04 -31.84 6.24
C LYS A 352 -0.60 -33.14 5.74
N GLN A 353 -1.05 -33.19 4.49
CA GLN A 353 -1.55 -34.43 3.87
C GLN A 353 -0.44 -35.46 3.70
N GLU A 354 0.73 -35.06 3.19
CA GLU A 354 1.91 -35.93 3.08
C GLU A 354 2.33 -36.47 4.45
N LEU A 355 2.28 -35.64 5.50
CA LEU A 355 2.60 -36.03 6.86
C LEU A 355 1.49 -36.90 7.50
N GLU A 356 0.22 -36.67 7.17
CA GLU A 356 -0.91 -37.52 7.56
C GLU A 356 -0.84 -38.88 6.85
N VAL A 357 -0.41 -38.92 5.59
CA VAL A 357 -0.14 -40.14 4.82
C VAL A 357 1.07 -40.88 5.38
N LEU A 358 2.19 -40.20 5.62
CA LEU A 358 3.37 -40.80 6.24
C LEU A 358 3.05 -41.33 7.63
N LYS A 359 2.25 -40.60 8.43
CA LYS A 359 1.76 -41.07 9.72
C LYS A 359 0.83 -42.27 9.54
N SER A 360 -0.09 -42.27 8.57
CA SER A 360 -0.93 -43.45 8.33
C SER A 360 -0.11 -44.65 7.87
N ILE A 361 0.94 -44.47 7.06
CA ILE A 361 1.79 -45.57 6.59
C ILE A 361 2.65 -46.08 7.74
N GLU A 362 3.29 -45.20 8.52
CA GLU A 362 4.13 -45.56 9.66
C GLU A 362 3.32 -46.23 10.79
N PHE A 363 2.04 -45.88 10.95
CA PHE A 363 1.19 -46.46 11.99
C PHE A 363 0.28 -47.61 11.49
N ALA A 364 -0.05 -47.72 10.20
CA ALA A 364 -0.81 -48.85 9.64
C ALA A 364 0.10 -50.04 9.26
N THR A 365 1.35 -49.81 8.86
CA THR A 365 2.30 -50.91 8.58
C THR A 365 2.76 -51.68 9.83
N GLY A 366 2.31 -51.27 11.03
CA GLY A 366 2.54 -52.01 12.27
C GLY A 366 1.34 -52.83 12.78
N ASP A 367 0.23 -52.83 12.06
CA ASP A 367 -1.05 -53.44 12.49
C ASP A 367 -1.65 -54.45 11.48
N ASP A 368 -1.15 -54.51 10.24
CA ASP A 368 -1.75 -55.35 9.18
C ASP A 368 -1.29 -56.83 9.17
N ASP A 369 -0.50 -57.26 10.16
CA ASP A 369 -0.01 -58.65 10.25
C ASP A 369 -0.82 -59.55 11.22
N GLU A 370 -1.84 -59.04 11.95
CA GLU A 370 -2.55 -59.85 12.98
C GLU A 370 -4.09 -59.69 13.07
N GLU A 371 -4.83 -59.45 11.99
CA GLU A 371 -6.29 -59.64 12.04
C GLU A 371 -6.82 -60.51 10.88
N ALA A 372 -6.61 -61.81 11.03
CA ALA A 372 -7.33 -62.86 10.30
C ALA A 372 -7.84 -63.92 11.29
N ASP A 373 -8.75 -63.54 12.19
CA ASP A 373 -9.76 -64.44 12.78
C ASP A 373 -10.56 -63.69 13.86
N LEU A 374 -11.85 -63.39 13.58
CA LEU A 374 -12.97 -63.59 14.51
C LEU A 374 -14.28 -63.08 13.90
N ASP A 375 -15.03 -64.04 13.36
CA ASP A 375 -16.47 -64.01 13.12
C ASP A 375 -17.24 -63.78 14.43
N THR A 376 -18.12 -62.78 14.54
CA THR A 376 -19.49 -62.98 15.04
C THR A 376 -20.43 -61.82 14.65
N THR A 377 -21.62 -62.23 14.28
CA THR A 377 -22.80 -61.51 13.76
C THR A 377 -23.60 -60.70 14.80
N SER A 378 -24.42 -59.75 14.29
CA SER A 378 -25.56 -58.98 14.87
C SER A 378 -25.32 -57.46 14.78
N ASP A 379 -26.21 -56.58 14.34
CA ASP A 379 -27.57 -56.63 13.81
C ASP A 379 -27.82 -55.29 13.07
N GLN A 380 -28.76 -55.25 12.12
CA GLN A 380 -29.13 -54.05 11.37
C GLN A 380 -30.00 -53.11 12.21
N SER A 381 -29.75 -51.80 12.21
CA SER A 381 -30.79 -50.76 12.02
C SER A 381 -30.24 -49.32 12.02
N GLU A 382 -30.61 -48.62 10.93
CA GLU A 382 -30.98 -47.19 10.85
C GLU A 382 -29.92 -46.07 10.91
N GLN A 383 -29.73 -45.45 9.74
CA GLN A 383 -29.48 -44.01 9.54
C GLN A 383 -30.82 -43.25 9.65
N PRO A 384 -30.91 -41.94 10.03
CA PRO A 384 -30.14 -40.88 9.35
C PRO A 384 -29.76 -39.60 10.14
N ASN A 385 -28.84 -38.84 9.51
CA ASN A 385 -28.64 -37.38 9.52
C ASN A 385 -27.91 -36.67 10.68
N GLY A 386 -26.70 -36.17 10.35
CA GLY A 386 -26.46 -34.73 10.28
C GLY A 386 -25.74 -34.06 11.46
N SER A 387 -24.40 -34.11 11.49
CA SER A 387 -23.55 -33.05 12.05
C SER A 387 -22.08 -33.33 11.73
N ALA A 388 -21.50 -32.50 10.86
CA ALA A 388 -20.09 -32.56 10.50
C ALA A 388 -19.18 -31.99 11.61
N SER A 389 -17.98 -32.57 11.73
CA SER A 389 -16.75 -32.03 12.33
C SER A 389 -16.48 -32.22 13.83
N THR A 390 -16.35 -33.46 14.31
CA THR A 390 -15.60 -33.70 15.57
C THR A 390 -14.83 -35.04 15.65
N SER A 391 -14.54 -35.70 14.53
CA SER A 391 -13.91 -37.04 14.51
C SER A 391 -12.37 -37.08 14.46
N LYS A 392 -11.66 -35.95 14.55
CA LYS A 392 -10.18 -35.91 14.58
C LYS A 392 -9.57 -36.09 15.98
N GLY A 393 -10.35 -35.92 17.05
CA GLY A 393 -9.91 -36.18 18.43
C GLY A 393 -9.94 -37.66 18.76
N ASP A 394 -11.05 -38.31 18.46
CA ASP A 394 -11.31 -39.71 18.82
C ASP A 394 -10.34 -40.68 18.12
N THR A 395 -9.89 -40.39 16.90
CA THR A 395 -8.93 -41.24 16.18
C THR A 395 -7.52 -41.18 16.76
N LEU A 396 -7.04 -40.00 17.19
CA LEU A 396 -5.75 -39.88 17.86
C LEU A 396 -5.80 -40.45 19.28
N GLU A 397 -6.87 -40.18 20.01
CA GLU A 397 -7.05 -40.67 21.38
C GLU A 397 -7.22 -42.20 21.40
N GLN A 398 -7.96 -42.77 20.45
CA GLN A 398 -8.10 -44.21 20.27
C GLN A 398 -6.78 -44.87 19.87
N LEU A 399 -6.00 -44.26 18.96
CA LEU A 399 -4.69 -44.79 18.53
C LEU A 399 -3.61 -44.65 19.63
N LEU A 400 -3.72 -43.62 20.48
CA LEU A 400 -2.90 -43.51 21.68
C LEU A 400 -3.30 -44.52 22.74
N LEU A 401 -4.59 -44.80 22.91
CA LEU A 401 -5.10 -45.83 23.82
C LEU A 401 -4.68 -47.24 23.39
N THR A 402 -4.77 -47.58 22.10
CA THR A 402 -4.31 -48.88 21.58
C THR A 402 -2.81 -49.04 21.74
N ARG A 403 -2.02 -48.01 21.41
CA ARG A 403 -0.57 -48.03 21.63
C ARG A 403 -0.20 -48.09 23.11
N ASN A 404 -0.93 -47.40 23.99
CA ASN A 404 -0.71 -47.49 25.44
C ASN A 404 -1.02 -48.90 25.95
N LYS A 405 -2.13 -49.52 25.51
CA LYS A 405 -2.46 -50.91 25.81
C LYS A 405 -1.40 -51.90 25.31
N LYS A 406 -0.90 -51.71 24.08
CA LYS A 406 0.17 -52.53 23.50
C LYS A 406 1.47 -52.40 24.29
N LEU A 407 1.89 -51.18 24.62
CA LEU A 407 3.07 -50.92 25.46
C LEU A 407 2.91 -51.51 26.86
N THR A 408 1.72 -51.45 27.46
CA THR A 408 1.50 -52.10 28.76
C THR A 408 1.57 -53.63 28.65
N ASN A 409 1.05 -54.23 27.58
CA ASN A 409 1.13 -55.67 27.35
C ASN A 409 2.59 -56.11 27.12
N GLU A 410 3.33 -55.43 26.25
CA GLU A 410 4.75 -55.68 26.02
C GLU A 410 5.57 -55.54 27.31
N LEU A 411 5.26 -54.53 28.13
CA LEU A 411 5.91 -54.32 29.42
C LEU A 411 5.58 -55.46 30.40
N THR A 412 4.34 -55.99 30.42
CA THR A 412 4.01 -57.17 31.21
C THR A 412 4.73 -58.42 30.73
N VAL A 413 4.82 -58.65 29.42
CA VAL A 413 5.54 -59.79 28.84
C VAL A 413 7.03 -59.70 29.14
N LEU A 414 7.63 -58.52 29.01
CA LEU A 414 9.03 -58.29 29.36
C LEU A 414 9.30 -58.46 30.86
N ARG A 415 8.35 -58.06 31.73
CA ARG A 415 8.46 -58.32 33.17
C ARG A 415 8.39 -59.81 33.48
N VAL A 416 7.47 -60.55 32.86
CA VAL A 416 7.35 -62.00 33.05
C VAL A 416 8.59 -62.70 32.52
N SER A 417 9.08 -62.36 31.33
CA SER A 417 10.28 -62.98 30.76
C SER A 417 11.54 -62.65 31.55
N HIS A 418 11.65 -61.42 32.09
CA HIS A 418 12.73 -61.07 33.01
C HIS A 418 12.64 -61.91 34.29
N GLN A 419 11.45 -62.07 34.87
CA GLN A 419 11.29 -62.91 36.06
C GLN A 419 11.65 -64.37 35.75
N ASP A 420 11.27 -64.88 34.58
CA ASP A 420 11.59 -66.24 34.16
C ASP A 420 13.10 -66.45 33.93
N LEU A 421 13.77 -65.48 33.29
CA LEU A 421 15.23 -65.45 33.14
C LEU A 421 15.94 -65.37 34.48
N GLN A 422 15.41 -64.56 35.41
CA GLN A 422 15.97 -64.42 36.75
C GLN A 422 15.81 -65.71 37.55
N ASN A 423 14.66 -66.37 37.48
CA ASN A 423 14.43 -67.68 38.08
C ASN A 423 15.38 -68.72 37.48
N ARG A 424 15.58 -68.73 36.15
CA ARG A 424 16.55 -69.63 35.50
C ARG A 424 17.99 -69.36 35.92
N LEU A 425 18.37 -68.10 36.11
CA LEU A 425 19.69 -67.75 36.64
C LEU A 425 19.86 -68.24 38.08
N GLU A 426 18.84 -68.08 38.91
CA GLU A 426 18.85 -68.57 40.29
C GLU A 426 18.98 -70.10 40.34
N THR A 427 18.22 -70.84 39.52
CA THR A 427 18.34 -72.30 39.43
C THR A 427 19.70 -72.75 38.92
N LEU A 428 20.25 -72.08 37.90
CA LEU A 428 21.59 -72.41 37.39
C LEU A 428 22.69 -72.09 38.42
N GLN A 429 22.52 -71.04 39.21
CA GLN A 429 23.45 -70.68 40.27
C GLN A 429 23.37 -71.69 41.43
N GLU A 430 22.17 -72.17 41.77
CA GLU A 430 21.97 -73.25 42.74
C GLU A 430 22.60 -74.56 42.26
N GLU A 431 22.38 -74.95 41.00
CA GLU A 431 23.02 -76.12 40.38
C GLU A 431 24.56 -76.00 40.37
N LEU A 432 25.09 -74.82 40.04
CA LEU A 432 26.53 -74.56 40.09
C LEU A 432 27.07 -74.68 41.51
N SER A 433 26.33 -74.20 42.51
CA SER A 433 26.71 -74.33 43.92
C SER A 433 26.70 -75.79 44.39
N ASN A 434 25.68 -76.56 43.99
CA ASN A 434 25.55 -77.97 44.32
C ASN A 434 26.65 -78.81 43.67
N THR A 435 26.91 -78.59 42.38
CA THR A 435 27.98 -79.27 41.65
C THR A 435 29.36 -78.90 42.19
N ASN A 436 29.58 -77.65 42.62
CA ASN A 436 30.83 -77.24 43.26
C ASN A 436 31.00 -77.89 44.64
N MET A 437 29.92 -77.97 45.43
CA MET A 437 29.93 -78.69 46.71
C MET A 437 30.22 -80.18 46.52
N ASP A 438 29.64 -80.82 45.51
CA ASP A 438 29.90 -82.23 45.21
C ASP A 438 31.30 -82.45 44.65
N LEU A 439 31.83 -81.52 43.85
CA LEU A 439 33.23 -81.50 43.44
C LEU A 439 34.15 -81.41 44.66
N GLU A 440 33.85 -80.53 45.62
CA GLU A 440 34.65 -80.36 46.83
C GLU A 440 34.59 -81.60 47.74
N LYS A 441 33.42 -82.22 47.89
CA LYS A 441 33.28 -83.52 48.54
C LYS A 441 34.10 -84.60 47.83
N SER A 442 34.06 -84.65 46.51
CA SER A 442 34.85 -85.61 45.72
C SER A 442 36.35 -85.39 45.89
N ARG A 443 36.80 -84.13 45.92
CA ARG A 443 38.20 -83.75 46.15
C ARG A 443 38.66 -84.08 47.56
N ALA A 444 37.81 -83.84 48.56
CA ALA A 444 38.08 -84.23 49.93
C ALA A 444 38.18 -85.75 50.06
N LEU A 445 37.27 -86.49 49.43
CA LEU A 445 37.30 -87.96 49.38
C LEU A 445 38.58 -88.45 48.69
N THR A 446 38.94 -87.89 47.53
CA THR A 446 40.19 -88.28 46.85
C THR A 446 41.40 -87.93 47.68
N ALA A 447 41.44 -86.77 48.35
CA ALA A 447 42.53 -86.43 49.26
C ALA A 447 42.60 -87.39 50.46
N THR A 448 41.46 -87.84 51.00
CA THR A 448 41.47 -88.87 52.06
C THR A 448 41.95 -90.22 51.54
N LEU A 449 41.51 -90.63 50.34
CA LEU A 449 41.96 -91.86 49.71
C LEU A 449 43.45 -91.80 49.34
N GLU A 450 43.96 -90.65 48.90
CA GLU A 450 45.37 -90.41 48.65
C GLU A 450 46.19 -90.47 49.94
N ASN A 451 45.73 -89.83 51.02
CA ASN A 451 46.38 -89.93 52.33
C ASN A 451 46.35 -91.35 52.90
N ASP A 452 45.25 -92.08 52.71
CA ASP A 452 45.11 -93.46 53.16
C ASP A 452 45.95 -94.41 52.30
N LEU A 453 46.03 -94.19 50.98
CA LEU A 453 46.97 -94.89 50.10
C LEU A 453 48.42 -94.56 50.45
N GLU A 454 48.73 -93.31 50.80
CA GLU A 454 50.06 -92.93 51.26
C GLU A 454 50.39 -93.61 52.59
N LYS A 455 49.46 -93.69 53.54
CA LYS A 455 49.64 -94.48 54.76
C LYS A 455 49.80 -95.96 54.48
N VAL A 456 48.99 -96.55 53.61
CA VAL A 456 49.12 -97.97 53.21
C VAL A 456 50.43 -98.20 52.48
N GLN A 457 50.90 -97.26 51.66
CA GLN A 457 52.19 -97.36 50.98
C GLN A 457 53.35 -97.15 51.94
N GLN A 458 53.25 -96.21 52.89
CA GLN A 458 54.22 -96.03 53.97
C GLN A 458 54.27 -97.26 54.87
N GLU A 459 53.11 -97.83 55.23
CA GLU A 459 53.00 -99.10 55.95
C GLU A 459 53.52 -100.26 55.11
N ALA A 460 53.27 -100.32 53.80
CA ALA A 460 53.84 -101.34 52.92
C ALA A 460 55.36 -101.20 52.79
N THR A 461 55.90 -99.97 52.74
CA THR A 461 57.34 -99.71 52.74
C THR A 461 57.99 -99.91 54.11
N ASN A 462 57.23 -99.80 55.21
CA ASN A 462 57.71 -100.03 56.58
C ASN A 462 57.48 -101.47 57.07
N ALA A 463 56.52 -102.20 56.49
CA ALA A 463 56.25 -103.61 56.78
C ALA A 463 57.09 -104.56 55.91
N PHE A 464 57.70 -104.06 54.83
CA PHE A 464 58.68 -104.80 54.04
C PHE A 464 60.01 -104.03 53.99
N ASP A 465 60.95 -104.50 54.80
CA ASP A 465 62.33 -104.04 54.83
C ASP A 465 63.01 -104.23 53.46
N SER A 466 63.90 -103.29 53.16
CA SER A 466 64.64 -103.14 51.91
C SER A 466 65.25 -104.46 51.43
N SER A 467 64.92 -104.90 50.20
CA SER A 467 65.58 -105.94 49.37
C SER A 467 64.71 -107.09 48.83
N ALA A 468 63.48 -106.87 48.37
CA ALA A 468 62.87 -107.81 47.42
C ALA A 468 61.72 -107.21 46.60
N MET A 469 61.73 -107.53 45.31
CA MET A 469 60.63 -107.48 44.32
C MET A 469 60.64 -106.32 43.31
N SER A 470 61.49 -106.52 42.31
CA SER A 470 61.04 -106.44 40.92
C SER A 470 60.20 -107.66 40.54
N VAL A 471 59.37 -107.51 39.51
CA VAL A 471 58.81 -108.52 38.57
C VAL A 471 57.33 -108.90 38.74
N ALA A 472 56.60 -108.62 37.64
CA ALA A 472 55.33 -109.16 37.11
C ALA A 472 54.12 -108.19 37.21
N GLY A 473 53.46 -107.77 36.14
CA GLY A 473 53.62 -108.05 34.72
C GLY A 473 52.48 -107.42 33.88
N THR A 474 52.74 -107.25 32.58
CA THR A 474 51.77 -107.27 31.44
C THR A 474 50.64 -106.22 31.44
N TYR A 475 50.48 -105.31 30.46
CA TYR A 475 50.44 -105.52 29.02
C TYR A 475 50.86 -104.28 28.21
N THR A 476 51.33 -104.61 27.01
CA THR A 476 51.84 -103.82 25.90
C THR A 476 50.79 -102.99 25.16
N SER A 477 51.18 -101.82 24.64
CA SER A 477 50.96 -101.41 23.23
C SER A 477 51.74 -100.11 22.96
N ARG A 478 53.02 -100.20 22.57
CA ARG A 478 53.52 -99.89 21.22
C ARG A 478 53.03 -98.55 20.65
N TYR A 479 53.80 -97.50 20.93
CA TYR A 479 54.03 -96.39 19.98
C TYR A 479 54.77 -96.93 18.75
N PRO A 480 54.51 -96.41 17.53
CA PRO A 480 55.36 -95.29 17.06
C PRO A 480 54.68 -94.32 16.05
N GLY A 481 55.35 -93.19 15.80
CA GLY A 481 55.34 -92.50 14.49
C GLY A 481 54.23 -91.44 14.30
N THR A 482 54.51 -90.16 14.56
CA THR A 482 55.10 -89.17 13.62
C THR A 482 54.16 -88.64 12.52
N ALA A 483 53.99 -87.32 12.57
CA ALA A 483 54.03 -86.36 11.46
C ALA A 483 52.93 -86.34 10.39
N TYR A 484 52.29 -85.16 10.32
CA TYR A 484 51.98 -84.37 9.12
C TYR A 484 51.14 -84.98 7.98
N GLY A 485 50.05 -84.28 7.65
CA GLY A 485 49.65 -84.12 6.24
C GLY A 485 48.23 -84.54 5.87
N SER A 486 47.33 -83.54 5.88
CA SER A 486 46.50 -83.16 4.73
C SER A 486 45.50 -84.16 4.10
N ARG A 487 44.20 -83.76 4.15
CA ARG A 487 43.22 -83.65 3.04
C ARG A 487 42.94 -84.91 2.18
N ARG A 488 41.74 -85.21 1.66
CA ARG A 488 40.39 -84.62 1.60
C ARG A 488 39.52 -85.64 0.83
N GLY A 489 38.21 -85.57 1.00
CA GLY A 489 37.21 -85.84 -0.05
C GLY A 489 36.37 -87.09 0.23
N ARG A 490 35.09 -87.06 0.59
CA ARG A 490 33.87 -86.34 0.09
C ARG A 490 32.95 -87.36 -0.61
N ALA A 491 31.72 -87.45 -0.11
CA ALA A 491 30.42 -87.54 -0.80
C ALA A 491 29.42 -88.21 0.18
N SER A 492 28.17 -87.82 0.37
CA SER A 492 27.25 -86.97 -0.38
C SER A 492 26.14 -86.48 0.57
N SER A 493 25.45 -85.40 0.14
CA SER A 493 24.25 -84.68 0.64
C SER A 493 23.11 -85.49 1.31
N PRO A 494 21.99 -84.89 1.82
CA PRO A 494 21.57 -83.46 1.91
C PRO A 494 20.93 -83.08 3.29
N THR A 495 20.37 -81.86 3.38
CA THR A 495 19.42 -81.29 4.39
C THR A 495 19.94 -80.68 5.70
N SER A 496 19.76 -79.35 5.81
CA SER A 496 19.52 -78.47 6.98
C SER A 496 20.50 -78.52 8.18
N SER A 497 21.04 -77.44 8.75
CA SER A 497 20.95 -75.99 8.56
C SER A 497 21.85 -75.35 9.66
N ILE A 498 22.47 -74.20 9.35
CA ILE A 498 23.01 -73.18 10.30
C ILE A 498 24.45 -73.41 10.82
N ILE A 499 25.43 -72.92 10.05
CA ILE A 499 26.34 -71.78 10.39
C ILE A 499 27.51 -71.75 9.41
N SER A 500 27.35 -70.96 8.33
CA SER A 500 28.44 -70.37 7.53
C SER A 500 27.83 -69.39 6.52
N GLY A 501 28.36 -68.17 6.49
CA GLY A 501 28.17 -67.20 5.41
C GLY A 501 29.50 -66.47 5.18
N PHE A 502 30.05 -66.62 3.99
CA PHE A 502 31.43 -66.31 3.58
C PHE A 502 31.52 -64.95 2.85
N ASP A 503 32.75 -64.55 2.57
CA ASP A 503 33.26 -63.33 1.92
C ASP A 503 32.54 -62.76 0.68
N ASN A 504 32.51 -61.42 0.66
CA ASN A 504 32.92 -60.46 -0.38
C ASN A 504 32.60 -60.69 -1.88
N SER A 505 31.57 -59.99 -2.40
CA SER A 505 31.63 -59.12 -3.59
C SER A 505 30.34 -58.26 -3.65
N GLY A 506 30.46 -56.94 -3.93
CA GLY A 506 29.38 -55.92 -3.76
C GLY A 506 28.16 -56.05 -4.71
N PRO A 507 27.26 -55.03 -4.83
CA PRO A 507 27.27 -53.66 -4.30
C PRO A 507 25.98 -53.22 -3.54
N LYS A 508 26.03 -51.99 -2.97
CA LYS A 508 24.92 -51.15 -2.44
C LYS A 508 24.57 -51.27 -0.93
N SER A 509 24.97 -50.27 -0.14
CA SER A 509 24.03 -49.29 0.44
C SER A 509 24.81 -48.25 1.26
N THR A 510 24.81 -47.04 0.74
CA THR A 510 25.53 -45.84 1.15
C THR A 510 24.74 -45.06 2.20
N LEU A 511 24.60 -45.56 3.42
CA LEU A 511 23.89 -44.80 4.46
C LEU A 511 24.51 -44.85 5.87
N ASP A 512 25.19 -45.94 6.24
CA ASP A 512 25.77 -46.05 7.59
C ASP A 512 27.20 -45.48 7.75
N ALA A 513 27.86 -45.12 6.65
CA ALA A 513 29.21 -44.53 6.68
C ALA A 513 29.23 -43.00 6.88
N ILE A 514 28.08 -42.32 6.99
CA ILE A 514 27.98 -40.85 7.16
C ILE A 514 27.82 -40.44 8.63
N ARG A 515 27.56 -41.37 9.56
CA ARG A 515 27.23 -41.05 10.97
C ARG A 515 28.43 -41.05 11.94
N ALA A 516 29.55 -41.69 11.60
CA ALA A 516 30.71 -41.76 12.49
C ALA A 516 31.88 -40.98 11.88
N GLY A 517 32.03 -39.71 12.29
CA GLY A 517 33.09 -38.84 11.83
C GLY A 517 34.46 -39.20 12.42
N GLU A 518 35.45 -39.39 11.54
CA GLU A 518 36.85 -39.06 11.78
C GLU A 518 37.55 -38.67 10.45
N PRO A 519 38.64 -37.88 10.50
CA PRO A 519 38.97 -36.91 9.45
C PRO A 519 40.06 -37.41 8.48
N VAL A 520 39.84 -37.19 7.19
CA VAL A 520 40.94 -37.18 6.18
C VAL A 520 40.78 -35.94 5.31
N GLY A 521 41.89 -35.22 5.17
CA GLY A 521 41.93 -33.82 4.76
C GLY A 521 41.52 -33.51 3.31
N GLY A 522 41.16 -32.24 3.13
CA GLY A 522 40.95 -31.62 1.81
C GLY A 522 39.64 -30.83 1.69
N GLY A 523 39.56 -29.68 2.39
CA GLY A 523 38.73 -28.54 1.94
C GLY A 523 37.24 -28.55 2.29
N SER A 524 36.89 -27.73 3.29
CA SER A 524 35.56 -27.11 3.49
C SER A 524 34.36 -28.07 3.51
N GLY A 525 34.24 -28.84 4.59
CA GLY A 525 32.94 -29.35 5.01
C GLY A 525 31.95 -28.20 5.14
N ILE A 526 30.77 -28.35 4.53
CA ILE A 526 29.72 -27.34 4.51
C ILE A 526 29.18 -27.01 5.93
N LEU A 527 29.43 -27.90 6.90
CA LEU A 527 29.05 -27.75 8.30
C LEU A 527 29.74 -26.56 8.99
N PRO A 528 31.07 -26.38 8.95
CA PRO A 528 31.74 -25.14 9.41
C PRO A 528 31.17 -23.85 8.81
N MET A 529 30.76 -23.89 7.54
CA MET A 529 30.17 -22.72 6.87
C MET A 529 28.74 -22.48 7.36
N ILE A 530 27.95 -23.53 7.55
CA ILE A 530 26.59 -23.46 8.09
C ILE A 530 26.59 -23.05 9.57
N THR A 531 27.54 -23.53 10.38
CA THR A 531 27.70 -23.08 11.78
C THR A 531 28.12 -21.62 11.84
N ALA A 532 29.06 -21.18 10.99
CA ALA A 532 29.44 -19.78 10.89
C ALA A 532 28.29 -18.90 10.39
N GLN A 533 27.47 -19.37 9.44
CA GLN A 533 26.26 -18.67 8.99
C GLN A 533 25.23 -18.59 10.10
N ARG A 534 24.93 -19.69 10.79
CA ARG A 534 24.02 -19.73 11.95
C ARG A 534 24.47 -18.77 13.05
N ASP A 535 25.77 -18.73 13.35
CA ASP A 535 26.29 -17.87 14.42
C ASP A 535 26.28 -16.39 14.00
N ARG A 536 26.46 -16.09 12.70
CA ARG A 536 26.21 -14.75 12.14
C ARG A 536 24.74 -14.36 12.20
N PHE A 537 23.82 -15.27 11.90
CA PHE A 537 22.38 -15.03 12.00
C PHE A 537 21.95 -14.83 13.45
N LYS A 538 22.47 -15.64 14.39
CA LYS A 538 22.24 -15.44 15.82
C LYS A 538 22.75 -14.07 16.27
N LYS A 539 23.98 -13.69 15.87
CA LYS A 539 24.54 -12.37 16.20
C LYS A 539 23.69 -11.24 15.62
N LYS A 540 23.28 -11.33 14.36
CA LYS A 540 22.39 -10.34 13.72
C LYS A 540 21.02 -10.29 14.40
N ASN A 541 20.48 -11.42 14.84
CA ASN A 541 19.22 -11.45 15.57
C ASN A 541 19.34 -10.77 16.94
N THR A 542 20.42 -11.03 17.69
CA THR A 542 20.66 -10.34 18.97
C THR A 542 20.91 -8.84 18.79
N GLU A 543 21.54 -8.44 17.68
CA GLU A 543 21.76 -7.03 17.34
C GLU A 543 20.45 -6.34 16.98
N LEU A 544 19.60 -6.98 16.17
CA LEU A 544 18.25 -6.49 15.85
C LEU A 544 17.34 -6.42 17.08
N GLU A 545 17.39 -7.41 17.98
CA GLU A 545 16.67 -7.37 19.25
C GLU A 545 17.14 -6.21 20.14
N SER A 546 18.45 -5.92 20.15
CA SER A 546 19.03 -4.77 20.86
C SER A 546 18.61 -3.43 20.24
N GLU A 547 18.62 -3.31 18.92
CA GLU A 547 18.14 -2.13 18.20
C GLU A 547 16.64 -1.89 18.39
N LEU A 548 15.83 -2.96 18.36
CA LEU A 548 14.40 -2.91 18.65
C LEU A 548 14.16 -2.44 20.10
N SER A 549 14.90 -2.97 21.06
CA SER A 549 14.83 -2.55 22.46
C SER A 549 15.20 -1.07 22.64
N LYS A 550 16.27 -0.60 21.98
CA LYS A 550 16.66 0.82 21.97
C LYS A 550 15.61 1.72 21.32
N ALA A 551 15.01 1.29 20.22
CA ALA A 551 13.92 2.01 19.57
C ALA A 551 12.66 2.07 20.45
N HIS A 552 12.32 0.99 21.16
CA HIS A 552 11.23 1.00 22.13
C HIS A 552 11.52 1.93 23.31
N GLN A 553 12.75 1.95 23.80
CA GLN A 553 13.18 2.89 24.85
C GLN A 553 13.12 4.35 24.37
N SER A 554 13.57 4.64 23.15
CA SER A 554 13.51 6.00 22.60
C SER A 554 12.07 6.46 22.37
N VAL A 555 11.20 5.59 21.84
CA VAL A 555 9.77 5.89 21.69
C VAL A 555 9.10 6.10 23.05
N SER A 556 9.45 5.31 24.07
CA SER A 556 8.94 5.49 25.43
C SER A 556 9.40 6.83 26.02
N SER A 557 10.68 7.16 25.87
CA SER A 557 11.25 8.45 26.30
C SER A 557 10.56 9.62 25.61
N LEU A 558 10.45 9.61 24.28
CA LEU A 558 9.79 10.65 23.50
C LEU A 558 8.31 10.78 23.86
N ARG A 559 7.60 9.67 24.13
CA ARG A 559 6.21 9.72 24.62
C ARG A 559 6.11 10.39 25.99
N SER A 560 7.03 10.08 26.90
CA SER A 560 7.07 10.71 28.22
C SER A 560 7.41 12.20 28.14
N GLU A 561 8.32 12.59 27.24
CA GLU A 561 8.68 13.98 26.97
C GLU A 561 7.55 14.76 26.31
N VAL A 562 6.85 14.17 25.34
CA VAL A 562 5.65 14.78 24.75
C VAL A 562 4.57 14.96 25.82
N ALA A 563 4.38 13.99 26.70
CA ALA A 563 3.41 14.11 27.79
C ALA A 563 3.81 15.20 28.80
N SER A 564 5.10 15.34 29.13
CA SER A 564 5.57 16.42 30.02
C SER A 564 5.45 17.78 29.34
N LEU A 565 5.85 17.91 28.08
CA LEU A 565 5.70 19.15 27.29
C LEU A 565 4.24 19.54 27.12
N GLN A 566 3.32 18.59 26.92
CA GLN A 566 1.89 18.87 26.88
C GLN A 566 1.37 19.39 28.22
N LYS A 567 1.80 18.80 29.34
CA LYS A 567 1.44 19.26 30.69
C LYS A 567 2.01 20.65 30.98
N ASP A 568 3.25 20.91 30.57
CA ASP A 568 3.91 22.19 30.77
C ASP A 568 3.28 23.28 29.89
N ASN A 569 2.95 22.96 28.63
CA ASN A 569 2.21 23.87 27.73
C ASN A 569 0.83 24.21 28.29
N LEU A 570 0.13 23.24 28.89
CA LEU A 570 -1.16 23.48 29.55
C LEU A 570 -0.99 24.37 30.79
N ASN A 571 0.04 24.15 31.61
CA ASN A 571 0.38 24.99 32.77
C ASN A 571 0.79 26.42 32.36
N LEU A 572 1.54 26.57 31.26
CA LEU A 572 1.87 27.86 30.67
C LEU A 572 0.62 28.59 30.17
N TYR A 573 -0.31 27.87 29.55
CA TYR A 573 -1.60 28.41 29.14
C TYR A 573 -2.43 28.85 30.37
N GLU A 574 -2.47 28.03 31.42
CA GLU A 574 -3.07 28.37 32.70
C GLU A 574 -2.47 29.66 33.28
N LYS A 575 -1.15 29.73 33.44
CA LYS A 575 -0.45 30.91 33.95
C LYS A 575 -0.68 32.15 33.10
N THR A 576 -0.64 32.03 31.78
CA THR A 576 -0.92 33.13 30.85
C THR A 576 -2.37 33.61 30.98
N ARG A 577 -3.31 32.68 31.17
CA ARG A 577 -4.71 33.00 31.43
C ARG A 577 -4.89 33.65 32.80
N TYR A 578 -4.26 33.14 33.85
CA TYR A 578 -4.29 33.76 35.18
C TYR A 578 -3.70 35.17 35.17
N VAL A 579 -2.55 35.37 34.52
CA VAL A 579 -1.92 36.69 34.38
C VAL A 579 -2.77 37.63 33.55
N SER A 580 -3.31 37.19 32.40
CA SER A 580 -4.19 38.04 31.57
C SER A 580 -5.52 38.36 32.26
N THR A 581 -6.09 37.43 33.03
CA THR A 581 -7.32 37.67 33.79
C THR A 581 -7.07 38.57 35.00
N TYR A 582 -5.91 38.45 35.66
CA TYR A 582 -5.49 39.34 36.75
C TYR A 582 -5.17 40.76 36.24
N ASN A 583 -4.50 40.88 35.08
CA ASN A 583 -4.22 42.16 34.43
C ASN A 583 -5.51 42.85 33.92
N ARG A 584 -6.54 42.05 33.58
CA ARG A 584 -7.88 42.53 33.22
C ARG A 584 -8.75 42.85 34.45
N GLY A 585 -8.48 42.23 35.60
CA GLY A 585 -9.15 42.51 36.87
C GLY A 585 -8.66 43.79 37.56
N ALA A 586 -7.41 44.19 37.33
CA ALA A 586 -6.84 45.45 37.85
C ALA A 586 -7.36 46.72 37.15
N THR A 587 -8.22 46.61 36.13
CA THR A 587 -8.77 47.73 35.35
C THR A 587 -10.30 47.81 35.40
N SER A 588 -10.92 47.33 36.48
CA SER A 588 -12.38 47.37 36.70
C SER A 588 -12.89 48.70 37.25
N SER A 589 -12.15 49.80 37.07
CA SER A 589 -12.61 51.14 37.39
C SER A 589 -11.92 52.14 36.48
N SER A 590 -12.60 52.52 35.40
CA SER A 590 -12.55 53.81 34.69
C SER A 590 -12.75 53.60 33.18
N ALA A 591 -13.94 53.94 32.70
CA ALA A 591 -14.11 54.37 31.32
C ALA A 591 -13.29 55.65 31.11
N TYR A 592 -12.87 55.89 29.87
CA TYR A 592 -12.12 57.04 29.35
C TYR A 592 -10.58 56.91 29.32
N SER A 593 -10.07 56.98 28.07
CA SER A 593 -8.73 57.40 27.64
C SER A 593 -7.50 56.83 28.36
N ASN A 594 -6.75 55.95 27.68
CA ASN A 594 -5.40 56.23 27.15
C ASN A 594 -4.74 54.88 26.77
N ALA A 595 -4.42 54.69 25.49
CA ALA A 595 -3.78 53.46 25.00
C ALA A 595 -2.26 53.54 25.24
N ASN A 596 -1.77 52.76 26.21
CA ASN A 596 -0.34 52.53 26.42
C ASN A 596 0.19 51.55 25.35
N PRO A 597 1.29 51.83 24.63
CA PRO A 597 1.68 51.08 23.43
C PRO A 597 2.47 49.77 23.71
N SER A 598 2.42 49.24 24.93
CA SER A 598 3.24 48.07 25.32
C SER A 598 2.41 46.87 25.79
N ALA A 599 1.09 46.92 25.71
CA ALA A 599 0.27 45.75 25.92
C ALA A 599 0.28 44.90 24.63
N ILE A 600 1.08 43.83 24.63
CA ILE A 600 1.05 42.80 23.59
C ILE A 600 -0.37 42.22 23.57
N GLN A 601 -1.23 42.76 22.70
CA GLN A 601 -2.44 42.09 22.28
C GLN A 601 -2.00 40.85 21.52
N MET A 602 -2.18 39.68 22.13
CA MET A 602 -2.11 38.39 21.44
C MET A 602 -3.19 38.39 20.37
N THR A 603 -2.83 38.83 19.16
CA THR A 603 -3.71 38.79 18.00
C THR A 603 -3.83 37.35 17.55
N SER A 604 -5.07 36.88 17.43
CA SER A 604 -5.49 35.54 17.01
C SER A 604 -5.21 35.24 15.53
N ASN A 605 -4.25 35.93 14.91
CA ASN A 605 -4.05 35.95 13.46
C ASN A 605 -2.70 35.37 13.00
N THR A 606 -2.07 34.54 13.84
CA THR A 606 -0.98 33.66 13.41
C THR A 606 -1.46 32.21 13.48
N SER A 607 -0.89 31.32 12.66
CA SER A 607 -1.19 29.87 12.58
C SER A 607 -1.11 29.08 13.91
N SER A 608 -0.77 29.77 15.01
CA SER A 608 -0.82 29.32 16.40
C SER A 608 -2.22 29.33 17.04
N GLY A 609 -3.24 29.91 16.37
CA GLY A 609 -4.64 29.87 16.84
C GLY A 609 -5.15 28.45 17.07
N LEU A 610 -4.77 27.51 16.18
CA LEU A 610 -5.18 26.11 16.28
C LEU A 610 -4.54 25.37 17.47
N THR A 611 -3.32 25.74 17.87
CA THR A 611 -2.63 25.14 19.03
C THR A 611 -3.17 25.73 20.33
N THR A 612 -3.40 27.04 20.37
CA THR A 612 -3.98 27.71 21.54
C THR A 612 -5.43 27.29 21.78
N ASP A 613 -6.25 27.10 20.74
CA ASP A 613 -7.62 26.57 20.87
C ASP A 613 -7.64 25.09 21.29
N ARG A 614 -6.65 24.29 20.88
CA ARG A 614 -6.47 22.92 21.37
C ARG A 614 -6.13 22.89 22.86
N TYR A 615 -5.20 23.73 23.32
CA TYR A 615 -4.87 23.81 24.74
C TYR A 615 -5.99 24.47 25.57
N ARG A 616 -6.74 25.42 24.98
CA ARG A 616 -7.93 26.02 25.57
C ARG A 616 -9.04 24.99 25.81
N SER A 617 -9.36 24.17 24.81
CA SER A 617 -10.37 23.11 24.94
C SER A 617 -9.91 21.98 25.88
N ALA A 618 -8.63 21.61 25.87
CA ALA A 618 -8.04 20.68 26.84
C ALA A 618 -8.08 21.23 28.27
N TYR A 619 -7.84 22.53 28.45
CA TYR A 619 -7.97 23.21 29.74
C TYR A 619 -9.44 23.32 30.19
N GLU A 620 -10.35 23.73 29.31
CA GLU A 620 -11.78 23.88 29.65
C GLU A 620 -12.45 22.52 29.94
N SER A 621 -11.99 21.45 29.31
CA SER A 621 -12.44 20.08 29.62
C SER A 621 -11.86 19.53 30.93
N SER A 622 -10.66 19.94 31.33
CA SER A 622 -10.05 19.54 32.61
C SER A 622 -10.53 20.39 33.80
N ILE A 623 -10.93 21.64 33.57
CA ILE A 623 -11.44 22.55 34.62
C ILE A 623 -12.96 22.43 34.85
N SER A 624 -13.74 21.93 33.87
CA SER A 624 -15.20 21.88 34.01
C SER A 624 -15.69 20.59 34.69
N PRO A 625 -16.17 20.66 35.95
CA PRO A 625 -16.65 19.48 36.68
C PRO A 625 -17.86 18.83 35.98
N PHE A 626 -18.63 19.59 35.21
CA PHE A 626 -19.78 19.11 34.45
C PHE A 626 -19.42 18.36 33.16
N ALA A 627 -18.29 18.65 32.52
CA ALA A 627 -17.85 17.86 31.36
C ALA A 627 -17.31 16.50 31.80
N ALA A 628 -16.54 16.47 32.89
CA ALA A 628 -16.13 15.23 33.54
C ALA A 628 -17.34 14.41 34.03
N PHE A 629 -18.39 15.09 34.52
CA PHE A 629 -19.65 14.45 34.92
C PHE A 629 -20.43 13.89 33.71
N ARG A 630 -20.68 14.67 32.64
CA ARG A 630 -21.32 14.16 31.41
C ARG A 630 -20.51 13.04 30.75
N GLY A 631 -19.19 13.09 30.81
CA GLY A 631 -18.31 12.03 30.33
C GLY A 631 -18.46 10.74 31.16
N ARG A 632 -18.55 10.86 32.48
CA ARG A 632 -18.77 9.71 33.38
C ARG A 632 -20.20 9.16 33.30
N GLU A 633 -21.21 10.02 33.13
CA GLU A 633 -22.60 9.61 32.95
C GLU A 633 -22.84 8.96 31.59
N SER A 634 -22.32 9.53 30.50
CA SER A 634 -22.39 8.90 29.17
C SER A 634 -21.64 7.56 29.14
N ALA A 635 -20.48 7.46 29.80
CA ALA A 635 -19.77 6.18 29.96
C ALA A 635 -20.57 5.16 30.80
N ARG A 636 -21.30 5.60 31.83
CA ARG A 636 -22.21 4.74 32.61
C ARG A 636 -23.45 4.33 31.82
N ALA A 637 -24.02 5.22 31.00
CA ALA A 637 -25.13 4.92 30.10
C ALA A 637 -24.71 3.89 29.04
N ILE A 638 -23.52 4.06 28.44
CA ILE A 638 -22.89 3.12 27.51
C ILE A 638 -22.63 1.76 28.19
N LYS A 639 -22.32 1.75 29.49
CA LYS A 639 -22.12 0.51 30.26
C LYS A 639 -23.46 -0.19 30.60
N ARG A 640 -24.58 0.54 30.63
CA ARG A 640 -25.93 0.00 30.92
C ARG A 640 -26.64 -0.57 29.69
N MET A 641 -26.26 -0.19 28.46
CA MET A 641 -26.86 -0.75 27.25
C MET A 641 -26.40 -2.19 26.95
N SER A 642 -27.33 -2.99 26.43
CA SER A 642 -27.12 -4.40 26.05
C SER A 642 -26.12 -4.54 24.87
N LEU A 643 -25.48 -5.70 24.70
CA LEU A 643 -24.52 -5.92 23.60
C LEU A 643 -25.06 -5.60 22.19
N PRO A 644 -26.29 -5.98 21.80
CA PRO A 644 -26.84 -5.59 20.49
C PRO A 644 -27.08 -4.08 20.40
N GLU A 645 -27.57 -3.47 21.48
CA GLU A 645 -27.79 -2.02 21.55
C GLU A 645 -26.46 -1.23 21.46
N ARG A 646 -25.35 -1.77 21.98
CA ARG A 646 -24.00 -1.19 21.80
C ARG A 646 -23.54 -1.22 20.35
N ILE A 647 -23.86 -2.29 19.63
CA ILE A 647 -23.51 -2.44 18.22
C ILE A 647 -24.33 -1.43 17.40
N VAL A 648 -25.64 -1.38 17.64
CA VAL A 648 -26.53 -0.40 17.02
C VAL A 648 -26.06 1.02 17.32
N PHE A 649 -25.82 1.38 18.59
CA PHE A 649 -25.37 2.72 18.96
C PHE A 649 -24.04 3.11 18.28
N ARG A 650 -23.10 2.17 18.13
CA ARG A 650 -21.84 2.42 17.39
C ARG A 650 -22.09 2.61 15.90
N ILE A 651 -22.96 1.81 15.28
CA ILE A 651 -23.34 1.93 13.87
C ILE A 651 -24.08 3.25 13.64
N THR A 652 -25.06 3.59 14.47
CA THR A 652 -25.81 4.85 14.40
C THR A 652 -24.86 6.04 14.56
N ARG A 653 -23.93 6.01 15.51
CA ARG A 653 -22.94 7.07 15.68
C ARG A 653 -21.99 7.17 14.49
N LEU A 654 -21.57 6.04 13.89
CA LEU A 654 -20.73 6.02 12.70
C LEU A 654 -21.49 6.63 11.49
N VAL A 655 -22.76 6.26 11.31
CA VAL A 655 -23.61 6.75 10.22
C VAL A 655 -23.92 8.24 10.37
N LEU A 656 -24.07 8.74 11.60
CA LEU A 656 -24.36 10.16 11.88
C LEU A 656 -23.12 11.04 12.07
N ALA A 657 -21.92 10.47 12.22
CA ALA A 657 -20.70 11.23 12.49
C ALA A 657 -20.24 12.08 11.29
N THR A 658 -20.51 11.65 10.06
CA THR A 658 -20.03 12.35 8.86
C THR A 658 -21.16 12.73 7.91
N ARG A 659 -21.00 13.86 7.21
CA ARG A 659 -21.98 14.31 6.21
C ARG A 659 -22.12 13.30 5.05
N ALA A 660 -21.03 12.63 4.69
CA ALA A 660 -21.01 11.60 3.65
C ALA A 660 -21.74 10.31 4.07
N SER A 661 -21.51 9.82 5.29
CA SER A 661 -22.20 8.63 5.80
C SER A 661 -23.71 8.83 5.94
N ARG A 662 -24.14 10.04 6.29
CA ARG A 662 -25.57 10.40 6.33
C ARG A 662 -26.22 10.35 4.94
N ASN A 663 -25.55 10.87 3.91
CA ASN A 663 -26.07 10.85 2.54
C ASN A 663 -26.09 9.43 1.95
N LEU A 664 -25.08 8.61 2.26
CA LEU A 664 -24.99 7.23 1.82
C LEU A 664 -26.08 6.36 2.44
N PHE A 665 -26.36 6.55 3.74
CA PHE A 665 -27.47 5.85 4.41
C PHE A 665 -28.83 6.24 3.84
N ALA A 666 -29.05 7.53 3.54
CA ALA A 666 -30.28 7.98 2.89
C ALA A 666 -30.47 7.37 1.49
N PHE A 667 -29.39 7.28 0.70
CA PHE A 667 -29.40 6.62 -0.60
C PHE A 667 -29.68 5.11 -0.47
N TYR A 668 -29.05 4.45 0.50
CA TYR A 668 -29.29 3.03 0.79
C TYR A 668 -30.75 2.75 1.15
N CYS A 669 -31.35 3.56 2.04
CA CYS A 669 -32.78 3.45 2.37
C CYS A 669 -33.66 3.65 1.14
N MET A 670 -33.38 4.66 0.30
CA MET A 670 -34.14 4.92 -0.92
C MET A 670 -34.02 3.77 -1.93
N ALA A 671 -32.82 3.22 -2.12
CA ALA A 671 -32.58 2.08 -2.99
C ALA A 671 -33.33 0.82 -2.52
N LEU A 672 -33.38 0.58 -1.20
CA LEU A 672 -34.15 -0.52 -0.61
C LEU A 672 -35.65 -0.34 -0.90
N HIS A 673 -36.19 0.87 -0.72
CA HIS A 673 -37.60 1.16 -1.06
C HIS A 673 -37.87 0.93 -2.55
N ILE A 674 -36.98 1.41 -3.45
CA ILE A 674 -37.10 1.18 -4.89
C ILE A 674 -37.09 -0.33 -5.21
N LEU A 675 -36.19 -1.10 -4.59
CA LEU A 675 -36.09 -2.55 -4.78
C LEU A 675 -37.37 -3.27 -4.34
N VAL A 676 -37.93 -2.91 -3.19
CA VAL A 676 -39.20 -3.47 -2.69
C VAL A 676 -40.34 -3.10 -3.63
N PHE A 677 -40.42 -1.85 -4.08
CA PHE A 677 -41.39 -1.45 -5.10
C PHE A 677 -41.24 -2.22 -6.41
N MET A 678 -40.00 -2.48 -6.85
CA MET A 678 -39.72 -3.28 -8.03
C MET A 678 -40.15 -4.74 -7.85
N MET A 679 -39.88 -5.34 -6.70
CA MET A 679 -40.34 -6.70 -6.38
C MET A 679 -41.86 -6.78 -6.32
N LEU A 680 -42.53 -5.82 -5.69
CA LEU A 680 -43.99 -5.76 -5.66
C LEU A 680 -44.58 -5.52 -7.05
N TYR A 681 -43.93 -4.69 -7.87
CA TYR A 681 -44.33 -4.48 -9.26
C TYR A 681 -44.20 -5.75 -10.09
N TRP A 682 -43.05 -6.45 -10.01
CA TRP A 682 -42.83 -7.70 -10.73
C TRP A 682 -43.78 -8.81 -10.26
N MET A 683 -44.00 -8.92 -8.94
CA MET A 683 -44.98 -9.84 -8.38
C MET A 683 -46.39 -9.50 -8.88
N SER A 684 -46.77 -8.22 -8.89
CA SER A 684 -48.07 -7.78 -9.41
C SER A 684 -48.21 -8.04 -10.91
N THR A 685 -47.17 -7.82 -11.73
CA THR A 685 -47.22 -8.10 -13.17
C THR A 685 -47.33 -9.59 -13.45
N VAL A 686 -46.60 -10.43 -12.70
CA VAL A 686 -46.70 -11.89 -12.80
C VAL A 686 -48.09 -12.37 -12.36
N GLU A 687 -48.65 -11.79 -11.30
CA GLU A 687 -50.01 -12.13 -10.84
C GLU A 687 -51.08 -11.67 -11.84
N ILE A 688 -50.91 -10.51 -12.50
CA ILE A 688 -51.78 -10.04 -13.58
C ILE A 688 -51.66 -10.96 -14.81
N GLU A 689 -50.47 -11.43 -15.16
CA GLU A 689 -50.24 -12.32 -16.30
C GLU A 689 -50.77 -13.74 -16.03
N GLN A 690 -50.72 -14.21 -14.79
CA GLN A 690 -51.38 -15.45 -14.36
C GLN A 690 -52.91 -15.32 -14.35
N ARG A 691 -53.45 -14.16 -13.94
CA ARG A 691 -54.91 -13.91 -14.01
C ARG A 691 -55.40 -13.65 -15.44
N SER A 692 -54.60 -13.07 -16.32
CA SER A 692 -54.96 -12.86 -17.73
C SER A 692 -54.87 -14.16 -18.54
N SER A 693 -53.85 -15.00 -18.29
CA SER A 693 -53.78 -16.36 -18.84
C SER A 693 -54.89 -17.25 -18.28
N GLY A 694 -55.23 -17.15 -16.99
CA GLY A 694 -56.41 -17.79 -16.40
C GLY A 694 -57.74 -17.34 -17.02
N LEU A 695 -57.87 -16.07 -17.43
CA LEU A 695 -59.06 -15.56 -18.13
C LEU A 695 -59.15 -16.02 -19.59
N SER A 696 -58.01 -16.20 -20.27
CA SER A 696 -57.95 -16.81 -21.62
C SER A 696 -58.26 -18.32 -21.60
N SER A 697 -57.90 -19.02 -20.53
CA SER A 697 -58.28 -20.43 -20.30
C SER A 697 -59.75 -20.56 -19.85
N GLY A 698 -60.25 -19.61 -19.06
CA GLY A 698 -61.65 -19.54 -18.64
C GLY A 698 -62.63 -19.20 -19.76
N THR A 699 -62.22 -18.44 -20.79
CA THR A 699 -63.08 -18.12 -21.95
C THR A 699 -63.19 -19.29 -22.94
N ALA A 700 -62.17 -20.14 -23.05
CA ALA A 700 -62.25 -21.39 -23.81
C ALA A 700 -63.14 -22.45 -23.11
N ALA A 701 -63.09 -22.53 -21.78
CA ALA A 701 -63.95 -23.43 -21.00
C ALA A 701 -65.40 -22.92 -20.90
N ALA A 702 -65.62 -21.60 -20.89
CA ALA A 702 -66.96 -21.01 -20.89
C ALA A 702 -67.68 -21.11 -22.25
N MET A 703 -66.95 -21.11 -23.39
CA MET A 703 -67.58 -21.32 -24.71
C MET A 703 -68.09 -22.75 -24.93
N GLN A 704 -67.63 -23.74 -24.16
CA GLN A 704 -68.11 -25.11 -24.21
C GLN A 704 -69.29 -25.39 -23.26
N ALA A 705 -69.59 -24.46 -22.34
CA ALA A 705 -70.72 -24.52 -21.41
C ALA A 705 -71.91 -23.60 -21.81
N VAL A 706 -71.74 -22.74 -22.82
CA VAL A 706 -72.78 -21.81 -23.31
C VAL A 706 -73.60 -22.38 -24.49
N ALA A 707 -73.29 -23.60 -24.94
CA ALA A 707 -74.13 -24.34 -25.89
C ALA A 707 -75.39 -24.98 -25.26
N ASP A 708 -75.55 -24.93 -23.93
CA ASP A 708 -76.63 -25.64 -23.21
C ASP A 708 -77.48 -24.73 -22.30
N GLY A 709 -77.49 -23.41 -22.54
CA GLY A 709 -78.17 -22.47 -21.62
C GLY A 709 -78.53 -21.12 -22.23
N ALA A 710 -79.07 -21.10 -23.44
CA ALA A 710 -79.72 -19.91 -23.97
C ALA A 710 -81.10 -19.74 -23.30
N LEU A 711 -81.27 -18.74 -22.42
CA LEU A 711 -82.47 -17.89 -22.27
C LEU A 711 -82.42 -17.05 -20.98
N SER A 712 -82.73 -15.74 -21.10
CA SER A 712 -82.94 -14.73 -20.05
C SER A 712 -81.66 -14.16 -19.41
N GLY A 713 -81.37 -12.86 -19.30
CA GLY A 713 -82.10 -11.59 -19.51
C GLY A 713 -81.28 -10.52 -18.74
N LYS A 714 -80.58 -9.63 -19.45
CA LYS A 714 -80.76 -8.15 -19.46
C LYS A 714 -80.53 -7.37 -18.14
N GLU A 715 -79.40 -6.63 -18.14
CA GLU A 715 -79.20 -5.21 -17.74
C GLU A 715 -79.09 -4.75 -16.25
N ASP A 716 -78.07 -3.88 -16.09
CA ASP A 716 -77.92 -2.69 -15.23
C ASP A 716 -77.19 -2.71 -13.86
N LEU A 717 -75.91 -2.30 -13.94
CA LEU A 717 -75.26 -1.13 -13.29
C LEU A 717 -75.78 -0.62 -11.93
N ALA A 718 -74.93 -0.67 -10.90
CA ALA A 718 -74.78 0.42 -9.90
C ALA A 718 -73.48 0.25 -9.08
N GLY A 719 -72.69 1.32 -8.97
CA GLY A 719 -71.44 1.37 -8.19
C GLY A 719 -71.63 1.45 -6.68
N LYS A 720 -70.52 1.33 -5.94
CA LYS A 720 -70.38 1.89 -4.59
C LYS A 720 -68.92 2.01 -4.15
N GLU A 721 -68.65 3.18 -3.60
CA GLU A 721 -67.39 3.69 -3.05
C GLU A 721 -66.97 3.06 -1.72
N TRP A 722 -65.65 3.10 -1.51
CA TRP A 722 -64.85 3.25 -0.29
C TRP A 722 -65.48 3.16 1.12
N HIS A 723 -64.80 2.41 2.01
CA HIS A 723 -64.81 2.63 3.47
C HIS A 723 -63.41 2.44 4.08
N GLN A 724 -63.03 3.40 4.93
CA GLN A 724 -61.78 3.49 5.70
C GLN A 724 -62.05 2.98 7.14
N GLU A 725 -61.29 1.99 7.60
CA GLU A 725 -61.43 1.43 8.96
C GLU A 725 -60.68 2.26 10.01
N SER A 726 -61.39 2.50 11.10
CA SER A 726 -61.01 3.23 12.30
C SER A 726 -60.15 2.39 13.26
N PHE A 727 -59.10 3.02 13.78
CA PHE A 727 -58.31 2.56 14.93
C PHE A 727 -59.19 2.44 16.19
N GLN A 728 -59.10 1.30 16.89
CA GLN A 728 -59.74 1.07 18.18
C GLN A 728 -58.66 1.12 19.28
N GLU A 729 -58.87 2.02 20.22
CA GLU A 729 -58.05 2.29 21.40
C GLU A 729 -58.56 1.44 22.59
N GLY A 730 -57.66 0.99 23.46
CA GLY A 730 -58.01 0.67 24.84
C GLY A 730 -57.25 -0.50 25.47
N GLY A 731 -56.52 -0.23 26.55
CA GLY A 731 -56.15 -1.22 27.58
C GLY A 731 -54.68 -1.28 27.90
#